data_AF-A0A667IGT1-F1
#
_entry.id   AF-A0A667IGT1-F1
#
_cell.length_a   1.000
_cell.length_b   1.000
_cell.length_c   1.000
_cell.angle_alpha   90.00
_cell.angle_beta   90.00
_cell.angle_gamma   90.00
#
_symmetry.space_group_name_H-M   'P 1'
#
loop_
_entity.id
_entity.type
_entity.pdbx_description
1 polymer ?
#
loop_
_entity_poly.entity_id
_entity_poly.type
_entity_poly.pdbx_seq_one_letter_code
_entity_poly.pdbx_strand_id
1 'polypeptide(L)'
;MLFLFGANICGYTKNVTEELCRRWMQLGAFYPLSRNHNGPEFDQDPVAFGSHSLLVNSSKHYLNIRYTLLPYLYTLFYRAHTRGDTVARPLVHEFYQDPATWEVHEQFLWGPGLLITPVLYEWRKQLVEMQLPPDRIGLHLRGGFIFPTQQPRLLFHSRKNPLGLIVALDYKREAKGELYWDNGEFKDVCCFFFFFQNHLQAKVINNNYTDPNNLTFTDIIILGMDKQPMNFTVSLKNSYRSILNVTYNGSSKVVKITDLKGLVLGQEFSIKWELPVSDLEKFNCYPDEPPLTLEHCRKRGCLWEDTTVPGVPTCYYDTIPNYAASNIQYLPTGITTDLTHLMTPESTRAATAAGSLSATISFLRLSVIYHTENMLQFKIFDATNKRYEVPVPLNTPPSPVGSPENRLYDVRIQNNPFGIQIRRKSSNTVIWDSQLPGFTFNDTFLSISTRLPSQYLYGFGETEHTAFRRNMSWNMWGMFARDEPPAYKKNSYGVHPYYMALEQDGSAHGVLLLNSNAMDVSFQPTPALTYRTTGGILDFYMVLGPTPELVTQQYTELIGRPAMTPYWALGFQLSRYGYENDKEISQLYEEMMAAQIPYDVQHVDIDYMDRKLDFTLSPSFQNLGLLIDQMKKNGMRFVLILDPAISGNETHYPTFKRGQENNVFIKWPDNNEIVWGKVWPDLPNVNVDATLDHETQVKLYRAYVAFPDFLRDSTAAWWKKEIQELYVNPQEPKKSLKFDGLWIDMNEPSNFVDGSVRGCSDKSLNKPPYMPYLESRDMGLSSKTLCMESQQILPDGSRVRHYDVHSLYGWAQTRPTYEAVQAVTGQRGVVITRSTFPSSGRWGGHWLGDNTAAWDQLRKSIIGMMEFSLFGISYTGADICGFFGNAEYEMCLRWMQLGAFYPFSRNHNTIGTRVRQKWMPQFCVLKSQLLFNPPKYHTYLLRKSHKSAPLVLRKSTEFTNDRVTWDIDRQFMLGPAILISPVLESVSFPSEIRNPQSHNLKYRKGILRESGNASTGYWKTLEAPLDHINLHIRGGYILPWQEPAMNTQASRQKFMGLIVALDDNGKAEGQIFWDDGQSIGKSELSRLPLQHAEKPYQPGVIYLCITNCLALIKVWMQISSILSGSQTWLCYLDQPSVTRHPFPPK
;
A
#
# COMPACT_ATOMS: atom_id res chain seq x y z
N MET A 1 -31.56 52.87 16.14
CA MET A 1 -31.50 51.44 16.55
C MET A 1 -30.73 51.38 17.87
N LEU A 2 -31.16 50.58 18.85
CA LEU A 2 -30.60 50.58 20.20
C LEU A 2 -29.53 49.47 20.29
N PHE A 3 -28.26 49.83 20.43
CA PHE A 3 -27.13 48.87 20.33
C PHE A 3 -26.50 48.50 21.68
N LEU A 4 -26.83 49.24 22.74
CA LEU A 4 -26.41 49.00 24.12
C LEU A 4 -27.56 48.32 24.88
N PHE A 5 -27.50 47.01 25.02
CA PHE A 5 -28.48 46.21 25.76
C PHE A 5 -27.78 45.07 26.50
N GLY A 6 -28.41 44.58 27.57
CA GLY A 6 -27.89 43.52 28.42
C GLY A 6 -28.85 43.23 29.57
N ALA A 7 -28.73 42.05 30.17
CA ALA A 7 -29.52 41.67 31.34
C ALA A 7 -28.82 42.10 32.64
N ASN A 8 -29.60 42.28 33.72
CA ASN A 8 -29.07 42.56 35.05
C ASN A 8 -28.29 41.36 35.57
N ILE A 9 -26.96 41.46 35.61
CA ILE A 9 -26.10 40.34 36.01
C ILE A 9 -26.38 39.95 37.46
N CYS A 10 -26.51 38.65 37.72
CA CYS A 10 -26.88 38.04 39.00
C CYS A 10 -28.36 38.19 39.42
N GLY A 11 -29.20 38.74 38.54
CA GLY A 11 -30.64 38.89 38.79
C GLY A 11 -30.97 40.09 39.67
N TYR A 12 -32.27 40.43 39.73
CA TYR A 12 -32.74 41.63 40.45
C TYR A 12 -33.70 41.32 41.60
N THR A 13 -34.66 40.42 41.41
CA THR A 13 -35.79 40.22 42.33
C THR A 13 -35.65 39.05 43.30
N LYS A 14 -34.63 38.21 43.17
CA LYS A 14 -34.45 37.00 43.98
C LYS A 14 -33.00 36.86 44.40
N ASN A 15 -32.78 36.28 45.58
CA ASN A 15 -31.46 35.84 46.00
C ASN A 15 -30.89 34.80 45.01
N VAL A 16 -29.59 34.86 44.77
CA VAL A 16 -28.89 34.08 43.74
C VAL A 16 -27.84 33.22 44.42
N THR A 17 -27.63 32.01 43.94
CA THR A 17 -26.51 31.18 44.41
C THR A 17 -25.20 31.69 43.82
N GLU A 18 -24.08 31.43 44.51
CA GLU A 18 -22.74 31.79 43.99
C GLU A 18 -22.51 31.17 42.60
N GLU A 19 -22.92 29.92 42.39
CA GLU A 19 -22.79 29.24 41.10
C GLU A 19 -23.58 29.95 39.99
N LEU A 20 -24.84 30.29 40.26
CA LEU A 20 -25.69 30.95 39.26
C LEU A 20 -25.18 32.36 38.95
N CYS A 21 -24.83 33.16 39.98
CA CYS A 21 -24.23 34.48 39.78
C CYS A 21 -22.89 34.40 39.03
N ARG A 22 -22.10 33.34 39.26
CA ARG A 22 -20.87 33.07 38.49
C ARG A 22 -21.17 32.82 37.01
N ARG A 23 -22.16 31.99 36.68
CA ARG A 23 -22.56 31.77 35.27
C ARG A 23 -23.08 33.05 34.61
N TRP A 24 -23.85 33.84 35.35
CA TRP A 24 -24.30 35.16 34.91
C TRP A 24 -23.14 36.13 34.70
N MET A 25 -22.12 36.15 35.56
CA MET A 25 -20.93 36.99 35.37
C MET A 25 -20.10 36.56 34.15
N GLN A 26 -19.93 35.24 33.95
CA GLN A 26 -19.22 34.68 32.80
C GLN A 26 -19.87 35.12 31.47
N LEU A 27 -21.19 34.99 31.36
CA LEU A 27 -21.96 35.42 30.19
C LEU A 27 -22.07 36.95 30.10
N GLY A 28 -22.42 37.59 31.21
CA GLY A 28 -22.76 39.01 31.31
C GLY A 28 -21.56 39.93 31.07
N ALA A 29 -20.34 39.45 31.29
CA ALA A 29 -19.11 40.13 30.86
C ALA A 29 -19.09 40.38 29.35
N PHE A 30 -19.86 39.63 28.56
CA PHE A 30 -19.95 39.76 27.10
C PHE A 30 -21.26 40.38 26.61
N TYR A 31 -22.10 40.93 27.49
CA TYR A 31 -23.20 41.76 27.03
C TYR A 31 -22.69 43.10 26.48
N PRO A 32 -23.29 43.67 25.41
CA PRO A 32 -23.00 45.04 24.98
C PRO A 32 -23.08 46.02 26.16
N LEU A 33 -24.12 45.91 27.00
CA LEU A 33 -24.21 46.54 28.31
C LEU A 33 -23.90 45.50 29.41
N SER A 34 -22.68 45.51 29.95
CA SER A 34 -22.29 44.65 31.08
C SER A 34 -22.50 45.39 32.40
N ARG A 35 -23.52 44.98 33.17
CA ARG A 35 -23.88 45.63 34.44
C ARG A 35 -24.42 44.62 35.46
N ASN A 36 -23.79 44.53 36.62
CA ASN A 36 -24.40 43.92 37.81
C ASN A 36 -25.38 44.92 38.44
N HIS A 37 -26.60 44.48 38.71
CA HIS A 37 -27.66 45.34 39.25
C HIS A 37 -28.72 44.49 39.96
N ASN A 38 -28.71 44.57 41.28
CA ASN A 38 -29.55 43.84 42.23
C ASN A 38 -30.61 44.74 42.88
N GLY A 39 -31.65 44.11 43.44
CA GLY A 39 -32.66 44.79 44.24
C GLY A 39 -32.17 45.10 45.67
N PRO A 40 -32.92 45.91 46.44
CA PRO A 40 -32.48 46.39 47.76
C PRO A 40 -32.35 45.31 48.85
N GLU A 41 -32.88 44.11 48.63
CA GLU A 41 -32.99 43.05 49.66
C GLU A 41 -31.87 42.01 49.63
N PHE A 42 -31.00 42.01 48.60
CA PHE A 42 -29.99 40.96 48.40
C PHE A 42 -28.64 41.58 48.06
N ASP A 43 -27.57 41.21 48.77
CA ASP A 43 -26.20 41.59 48.41
C ASP A 43 -25.63 40.58 47.40
N GLN A 44 -25.58 40.97 46.13
CA GLN A 44 -25.24 40.09 45.00
C GLN A 44 -24.09 40.65 44.16
N ASP A 45 -23.39 41.65 44.69
CA ASP A 45 -22.12 42.09 44.13
C ASP A 45 -21.10 40.95 44.18
N PRO A 46 -20.16 40.85 43.23
CA PRO A 46 -19.20 39.74 43.21
C PRO A 46 -18.46 39.54 44.55
N VAL A 47 -18.15 40.63 45.26
CA VAL A 47 -17.43 40.61 46.53
C VAL A 47 -18.26 40.14 47.73
N ALA A 48 -19.60 40.19 47.64
CA ALA A 48 -20.52 39.76 48.69
C ALA A 48 -20.40 38.26 49.01
N PHE A 49 -19.98 37.47 48.02
CA PHE A 49 -19.76 36.02 48.15
C PHE A 49 -18.37 35.67 48.74
N GLY A 50 -17.58 36.68 49.13
CA GLY A 50 -16.24 36.53 49.71
C GLY A 50 -15.12 36.92 48.73
N SER A 51 -14.08 37.56 49.25
CA SER A 51 -12.96 38.14 48.47
C SER A 51 -12.14 37.11 47.69
N HIS A 52 -12.19 35.83 48.08
CA HIS A 52 -11.46 34.71 47.47
C HIS A 52 -12.41 33.68 46.85
N SER A 53 -13.69 34.03 46.72
CA SER A 53 -14.71 33.18 46.12
C SER A 53 -14.40 32.88 44.66
N LEU A 54 -14.97 31.78 44.17
CA LEU A 54 -14.79 31.39 42.78
C LEU A 54 -15.49 32.39 41.84
N LEU A 55 -16.59 33.00 42.31
CA LEU A 55 -17.25 34.12 41.65
C LEU A 55 -16.32 35.31 41.44
N VAL A 56 -15.61 35.78 42.47
CA VAL A 56 -14.70 36.94 42.36
C VAL A 56 -13.57 36.65 41.38
N ASN A 57 -12.95 35.47 41.48
CA ASN A 57 -11.86 35.09 40.57
C ASN A 57 -12.34 34.98 39.11
N SER A 58 -13.50 34.36 38.90
CA SER A 58 -14.16 34.30 37.58
C SER A 58 -14.50 35.70 37.06
N SER A 59 -15.05 36.58 37.90
CA SER A 59 -15.41 37.95 37.55
C SER A 59 -14.18 38.77 37.11
N LYS A 60 -13.08 38.70 37.88
CA LYS A 60 -11.80 39.33 37.51
C LYS A 60 -11.30 38.81 36.16
N HIS A 61 -11.35 37.49 35.95
CA HIS A 61 -10.88 36.88 34.71
C HIS A 61 -11.65 37.39 33.48
N TYR A 62 -12.99 37.30 33.49
CA TYR A 62 -13.81 37.67 32.34
C TYR A 62 -13.91 39.17 32.10
N LEU A 63 -13.91 40.00 33.16
CA LEU A 63 -13.85 41.45 33.01
C LEU A 63 -12.49 41.91 32.46
N ASN A 64 -11.38 41.29 32.87
CA ASN A 64 -10.07 41.58 32.29
C ASN A 64 -10.02 41.19 30.80
N ILE A 65 -10.66 40.08 30.39
CA ILE A 65 -10.79 39.72 28.97
C ILE A 65 -11.61 40.78 28.22
N ARG A 66 -12.78 41.17 28.75
CA ARG A 66 -13.60 42.25 28.18
C ARG A 66 -12.77 43.52 27.99
N TYR A 67 -12.05 43.94 29.03
CA TYR A 67 -11.23 45.15 29.00
C TYR A 67 -10.05 45.04 28.05
N THR A 68 -9.49 43.85 27.89
CA THR A 68 -8.47 43.59 26.87
C THR A 68 -9.00 43.78 25.45
N LEU A 69 -10.26 43.39 25.21
CA LEU A 69 -10.94 43.47 23.91
C LEU A 69 -11.75 44.75 23.70
N LEU A 70 -11.66 45.74 24.60
CA LEU A 70 -12.40 46.99 24.47
C LEU A 70 -12.16 47.72 23.14
N PRO A 71 -10.92 47.79 22.60
CA PRO A 71 -10.69 48.42 21.30
C PRO A 71 -11.50 47.76 20.16
N TYR A 72 -11.60 46.42 20.17
CA TYR A 72 -12.43 45.66 19.24
C TYR A 72 -13.92 45.95 19.46
N LEU A 73 -14.41 45.84 20.70
CA LEU A 73 -15.81 46.08 21.04
C LEU A 73 -16.26 47.51 20.69
N TYR A 74 -15.41 48.50 20.96
CA TYR A 74 -15.67 49.90 20.63
C TYR A 74 -15.72 50.14 19.12
N THR A 75 -14.85 49.47 18.35
CA THR A 75 -14.90 49.47 16.89
C THR A 75 -16.22 48.89 16.37
N LEU A 76 -16.75 47.84 17.00
CA LEU A 76 -18.06 47.30 16.64
C LEU A 76 -19.20 48.30 16.92
N PHE A 77 -19.14 49.04 18.04
CA PHE A 77 -20.12 50.10 18.32
C PHE A 77 -20.04 51.24 17.30
N TYR A 78 -18.84 51.63 16.88
CA TYR A 78 -18.66 52.62 15.82
C TYR A 78 -19.26 52.15 14.49
N ARG A 79 -19.05 50.89 14.11
CA ARG A 79 -19.68 50.30 12.91
C ARG A 79 -21.21 50.23 13.03
N ALA A 80 -21.73 49.87 14.20
CA ALA A 80 -23.16 49.88 14.46
C ALA A 80 -23.75 51.30 14.31
N HIS A 81 -23.04 52.32 14.80
CA HIS A 81 -23.42 53.72 14.67
C HIS A 81 -23.36 54.24 13.22
N THR A 82 -22.29 53.92 12.49
CA THR A 82 -22.02 54.50 11.16
C THR A 82 -22.58 53.71 9.97
N ARG A 83 -22.69 52.38 10.10
CA ARG A 83 -23.11 51.46 9.03
C ARG A 83 -24.41 50.70 9.34
N GLY A 84 -24.86 50.71 10.60
CA GLY A 84 -26.01 49.91 11.04
C GLY A 84 -25.67 48.44 11.34
N ASP A 85 -24.39 48.11 11.53
CA ASP A 85 -23.95 46.77 11.91
C ASP A 85 -24.49 46.33 13.29
N THR A 86 -24.42 45.03 13.58
CA THR A 86 -24.77 44.46 14.89
C THR A 86 -23.53 44.14 15.73
N VAL A 87 -23.55 44.55 17.00
CA VAL A 87 -22.45 44.29 17.96
C VAL A 87 -22.51 42.86 18.49
N ALA A 88 -23.66 42.42 18.99
CA ALA A 88 -23.95 41.03 19.31
C ALA A 88 -24.90 40.46 18.25
N ARG A 89 -24.60 39.28 17.70
CA ARG A 89 -25.39 38.67 16.61
C ARG A 89 -25.59 37.15 16.80
N PRO A 90 -26.73 36.59 16.37
CA PRO A 90 -26.95 35.14 16.35
C PRO A 90 -26.11 34.49 15.25
N LEU A 91 -25.85 33.18 15.36
CA LEU A 91 -25.03 32.45 14.37
C LEU A 91 -25.67 32.47 12.98
N VAL A 92 -27.00 32.36 12.89
CA VAL A 92 -27.72 32.42 11.60
C VAL A 92 -27.47 33.70 10.81
N HIS A 93 -27.20 34.84 11.46
CA HIS A 93 -26.86 36.08 10.72
C HIS A 93 -25.52 36.00 9.99
N GLU A 94 -24.58 35.23 10.53
CA GLU A 94 -23.23 35.09 9.98
C GLU A 94 -23.09 33.83 9.10
N PHE A 95 -23.85 32.79 9.41
CA PHE A 95 -23.80 31.47 8.79
C PHE A 95 -25.14 31.04 8.19
N TYR A 96 -25.91 31.98 7.61
CA TYR A 96 -27.25 31.73 7.09
C TYR A 96 -27.32 30.61 6.02
N GLN A 97 -26.20 30.27 5.38
CA GLN A 97 -26.11 29.18 4.40
C GLN A 97 -26.02 27.79 5.05
N ASP A 98 -25.74 27.70 6.34
CA ASP A 98 -25.70 26.46 7.11
C ASP A 98 -26.99 26.31 7.93
N PRO A 99 -27.93 25.43 7.50
CA PRO A 99 -29.20 25.22 8.19
C PRO A 99 -29.04 24.76 9.64
N ALA A 100 -27.91 24.10 9.98
CA ALA A 100 -27.66 23.67 11.36
C ALA A 100 -27.51 24.86 12.33
N THR A 101 -27.18 26.05 11.82
CA THR A 101 -27.01 27.26 12.64
C THR A 101 -28.31 28.03 12.88
N TRP A 102 -29.38 27.70 12.16
CA TRP A 102 -30.65 28.45 12.20
C TRP A 102 -31.34 28.34 13.57
N GLU A 103 -31.25 27.17 14.19
CA GLU A 103 -31.87 26.88 15.49
C GLU A 103 -30.94 27.14 16.69
N VAL A 104 -29.69 27.58 16.46
CA VAL A 104 -28.70 27.77 17.52
C VAL A 104 -28.94 29.10 18.23
N HIS A 105 -29.55 29.02 19.42
CA HIS A 105 -29.88 30.16 20.28
C HIS A 105 -29.10 30.20 21.61
N GLU A 106 -28.31 29.16 21.91
CA GLU A 106 -27.52 29.07 23.16
C GLU A 106 -26.13 29.74 23.05
N GLN A 107 -25.76 30.26 21.88
CA GLN A 107 -24.46 30.89 21.60
C GLN A 107 -24.64 32.15 20.75
N PHE A 108 -23.70 33.08 20.85
CA PHE A 108 -23.74 34.32 20.06
C PHE A 108 -22.33 34.84 19.74
N LEU A 109 -22.25 35.73 18.75
CA LEU A 109 -21.01 36.35 18.32
C LEU A 109 -20.93 37.83 18.74
N TRP A 110 -19.73 38.28 19.10
CA TRP A 110 -19.34 39.69 19.02
C TRP A 110 -18.78 39.99 17.64
N GLY A 111 -19.49 40.84 16.90
CA GLY A 111 -19.21 41.05 15.50
C GLY A 111 -19.20 39.71 14.73
N PRO A 112 -18.45 39.61 13.63
CA PRO A 112 -18.32 38.36 12.87
C PRO A 112 -17.23 37.40 13.40
N GLY A 113 -16.43 37.81 14.39
CA GLY A 113 -15.13 37.19 14.67
C GLY A 113 -14.97 36.49 16.03
N LEU A 114 -15.72 36.86 17.07
CA LEU A 114 -15.56 36.29 18.42
C LEU A 114 -16.83 35.54 18.82
N LEU A 115 -16.76 34.22 18.95
CA LEU A 115 -17.87 33.36 19.39
C LEU A 115 -17.82 33.16 20.91
N ILE A 116 -18.96 33.38 21.55
CA ILE A 116 -19.18 33.19 22.99
C ILE A 116 -20.10 32.00 23.20
N THR A 117 -19.61 30.98 23.90
CA THR A 117 -20.33 29.74 24.20
C THR A 117 -20.54 29.62 25.72
N PRO A 118 -21.63 30.16 26.27
CA PRO A 118 -21.90 30.17 27.71
C PRO A 118 -22.39 28.81 28.23
N VAL A 119 -22.26 28.60 29.55
CA VAL A 119 -22.85 27.45 30.26
C VAL A 119 -24.18 27.87 30.86
N LEU A 120 -25.28 27.34 30.32
CA LEU A 120 -26.65 27.79 30.64
C LEU A 120 -27.45 26.88 31.59
N TYR A 121 -27.01 25.64 31.84
CA TYR A 121 -27.78 24.65 32.62
C TYR A 121 -27.00 24.10 33.81
N GLU A 122 -27.68 23.90 34.94
CA GLU A 122 -27.15 23.48 36.25
C GLU A 122 -26.44 22.10 36.22
N TRP A 123 -26.91 21.18 35.38
CA TRP A 123 -26.40 19.80 35.28
C TRP A 123 -25.55 19.53 34.03
N ARG A 124 -25.41 20.49 33.10
CA ARG A 124 -24.48 20.35 31.96
C ARG A 124 -23.07 20.73 32.40
N LYS A 125 -22.41 19.82 33.12
CA LYS A 125 -20.94 19.84 33.31
C LYS A 125 -20.19 19.03 32.23
N GLN A 126 -20.86 18.48 31.21
CA GLN A 126 -20.28 17.37 30.44
C GLN A 126 -20.53 17.27 28.91
N LEU A 127 -21.28 18.13 28.21
CA LEU A 127 -21.44 17.99 26.74
C LEU A 127 -21.46 19.33 25.99
N VAL A 128 -20.27 19.89 25.84
CA VAL A 128 -19.63 20.24 24.55
C VAL A 128 -18.30 19.46 24.62
N GLU A 129 -17.82 18.78 23.58
CA GLU A 129 -16.55 18.04 23.64
C GLU A 129 -15.35 18.99 23.87
N MET A 130 -15.16 19.44 25.10
CA MET A 130 -14.04 20.25 25.56
C MET A 130 -13.98 20.12 27.09
N GLN A 131 -12.90 19.56 27.64
CA GLN A 131 -12.67 19.61 29.08
C GLN A 131 -12.36 21.05 29.50
N LEU A 132 -13.35 21.74 30.05
CA LEU A 132 -13.18 23.09 30.61
C LEU A 132 -13.24 23.03 32.15
N PRO A 133 -12.35 23.76 32.85
CA PRO A 133 -12.46 23.95 34.29
C PRO A 133 -13.83 24.51 34.70
N PRO A 134 -14.36 24.18 35.90
CA PRO A 134 -15.68 24.60 36.35
C PRO A 134 -15.93 26.12 36.30
N ASP A 135 -14.87 26.91 36.34
CA ASP A 135 -14.84 28.38 36.38
C ASP A 135 -14.71 29.03 34.99
N ARG A 136 -14.77 28.28 33.88
CA ARG A 136 -14.59 28.83 32.52
C ARG A 136 -15.75 28.52 31.54
N ILE A 137 -15.92 29.39 30.55
CA ILE A 137 -16.76 29.29 29.35
C ILE A 137 -15.89 29.30 28.09
N GLY A 138 -16.43 28.81 26.96
CA GLY A 138 -15.75 28.79 25.67
C GLY A 138 -15.72 30.16 25.01
N LEU A 139 -14.52 30.64 24.65
CA LEU A 139 -14.30 31.83 23.83
C LEU A 139 -13.50 31.40 22.60
N HIS A 140 -14.05 31.60 21.41
CA HIS A 140 -13.44 31.11 20.17
C HIS A 140 -13.22 32.27 19.21
N LEU A 141 -11.97 32.47 18.80
CA LEU A 141 -11.61 33.42 17.76
C LEU A 141 -11.75 32.73 16.40
N ARG A 142 -12.55 33.31 15.51
CA ARG A 142 -12.72 32.83 14.15
C ARG A 142 -11.50 33.22 13.31
N GLY A 143 -10.95 32.26 12.57
CA GLY A 143 -9.92 32.54 11.57
C GLY A 143 -10.42 33.53 10.50
N GLY A 144 -9.53 34.37 10.00
CA GLY A 144 -9.86 35.44 9.05
C GLY A 144 -9.99 36.82 9.69
N PHE A 145 -9.81 36.94 11.02
CA PHE A 145 -10.05 38.18 11.76
C PHE A 145 -8.85 38.66 12.58
N ILE A 146 -8.67 39.98 12.65
CA ILE A 146 -7.69 40.66 13.50
C ILE A 146 -8.42 41.41 14.61
N PHE A 147 -8.04 41.18 15.86
CA PHE A 147 -8.63 41.75 17.06
C PHE A 147 -7.64 42.70 17.72
N PRO A 148 -7.92 44.02 17.73
CA PRO A 148 -7.14 44.98 18.50
C PRO A 148 -7.37 44.77 20.01
N THR A 149 -6.28 44.85 20.77
CA THR A 149 -6.25 44.59 22.21
C THR A 149 -5.50 45.69 22.96
N GLN A 150 -5.71 45.79 24.27
CA GLN A 150 -5.01 46.72 25.14
C GLN A 150 -4.82 46.10 26.53
N GLN A 151 -3.74 46.42 27.25
CA GLN A 151 -3.58 45.90 28.61
C GLN A 151 -4.65 46.47 29.56
N PRO A 152 -5.40 45.63 30.31
CA PRO A 152 -6.51 46.09 31.12
C PRO A 152 -6.04 46.78 32.41
N ARG A 153 -6.62 47.96 32.69
CA ARG A 153 -6.59 48.69 33.98
C ARG A 153 -7.95 49.40 34.16
N LEU A 154 -8.04 50.36 35.06
CA LEU A 154 -9.14 51.33 35.10
C LEU A 154 -9.24 52.06 33.75
N LEU A 155 -10.45 52.22 33.19
CA LEU A 155 -10.71 52.75 31.83
C LEU A 155 -9.85 53.96 31.44
N PHE A 156 -9.76 54.97 32.32
CA PHE A 156 -8.94 56.17 32.09
C PHE A 156 -7.44 55.86 31.91
N HIS A 157 -6.92 54.91 32.69
CA HIS A 157 -5.53 54.48 32.62
C HIS A 157 -5.29 53.47 31.49
N SER A 158 -6.28 52.62 31.18
CA SER A 158 -6.21 51.65 30.08
C SER A 158 -5.97 52.36 28.75
N ARG A 159 -6.64 53.50 28.49
CA ARG A 159 -6.45 54.30 27.26
C ARG A 159 -5.03 54.83 27.06
N LYS A 160 -4.16 54.78 28.09
CA LYS A 160 -2.74 55.15 28.02
C LYS A 160 -1.80 53.95 27.87
N ASN A 161 -2.31 52.73 28.00
CA ASN A 161 -1.53 51.52 27.83
C ASN A 161 -1.31 51.24 26.33
N PRO A 162 -0.16 50.65 25.96
CA PRO A 162 0.10 50.22 24.58
C PRO A 162 -0.98 49.29 24.03
N LEU A 163 -1.13 49.33 22.71
CA LEU A 163 -2.04 48.47 21.96
C LEU A 163 -1.32 47.18 21.55
N GLY A 164 -2.10 46.11 21.38
CA GLY A 164 -1.64 44.86 20.78
C GLY A 164 -2.62 44.35 19.73
N LEU A 165 -2.21 43.35 18.94
CA LEU A 165 -3.06 42.70 17.96
C LEU A 165 -3.10 41.19 18.17
N ILE A 166 -4.28 40.59 18.14
CA ILE A 166 -4.45 39.15 17.96
C ILE A 166 -4.90 38.90 16.52
N VAL A 167 -4.07 38.25 15.74
CA VAL A 167 -4.31 37.91 14.33
C VAL A 167 -4.70 36.43 14.28
N ALA A 168 -5.98 36.13 14.05
CA ALA A 168 -6.45 34.76 13.87
C ALA A 168 -6.51 34.44 12.38
N LEU A 169 -5.58 33.62 11.89
CA LEU A 169 -5.51 33.25 10.48
C LEU A 169 -6.62 32.26 10.09
N ASP A 170 -7.18 32.43 8.91
CA ASP A 170 -8.01 31.39 8.28
C ASP A 170 -7.15 30.32 7.58
N TYR A 171 -7.80 29.37 6.88
CA TYR A 171 -7.12 28.30 6.14
C TYR A 171 -6.32 28.80 4.93
N LYS A 172 -6.54 30.04 4.46
CA LYS A 172 -5.75 30.68 3.39
C LYS A 172 -4.56 31.46 3.96
N ARG A 173 -4.38 31.44 5.29
CA ARG A 173 -3.45 32.32 6.03
C ARG A 173 -3.77 33.79 5.78
N GLU A 174 -5.05 34.13 5.77
CA GLU A 174 -5.52 35.50 5.67
C GLU A 174 -6.20 35.93 6.97
N ALA A 175 -6.13 37.21 7.27
CA ALA A 175 -6.91 37.83 8.33
C ALA A 175 -7.12 39.31 8.06
N LYS A 176 -8.28 39.84 8.45
CA LYS A 176 -8.61 41.26 8.28
C LYS A 176 -9.22 41.81 9.57
N GLY A 177 -8.93 43.06 9.89
CA GLY A 177 -9.54 43.72 11.03
C GLY A 177 -9.49 45.24 10.90
N GLU A 178 -10.27 45.89 11.74
CA GLU A 178 -10.35 47.34 11.83
C GLU A 178 -10.13 47.75 13.28
N LEU A 179 -9.55 48.94 13.46
CA LEU A 179 -9.50 49.64 14.73
C LEU A 179 -10.02 51.05 14.50
N TYR A 180 -11.12 51.37 15.16
CA TYR A 180 -11.55 52.74 15.37
C TYR A 180 -11.00 53.24 16.71
N TRP A 181 -10.44 54.45 16.69
CA TRP A 181 -9.94 55.11 17.88
C TRP A 181 -10.24 56.62 17.83
N ASP A 182 -10.69 57.16 18.96
CA ASP A 182 -11.03 58.57 19.12
C ASP A 182 -10.39 59.14 20.39
N ASN A 183 -10.36 60.47 20.51
CA ASN A 183 -9.98 61.15 21.75
C ASN A 183 -11.16 61.34 22.72
N GLY A 184 -12.37 60.89 22.37
CA GLY A 184 -13.59 61.06 23.15
C GLY A 184 -14.25 62.44 23.02
N GLU A 185 -13.71 63.34 22.19
CA GLU A 185 -14.24 64.70 22.00
C GLU A 185 -14.53 65.02 20.53
N PHE A 186 -13.56 65.06 19.60
CA PHE A 186 -13.82 65.50 18.20
C PHE A 186 -12.80 65.06 17.11
N LYS A 187 -11.81 64.21 17.40
CA LYS A 187 -10.82 63.75 16.38
C LYS A 187 -10.74 62.22 16.28
N ASP A 188 -10.79 61.71 15.05
CA ASP A 188 -10.94 60.28 14.75
C ASP A 188 -9.78 59.68 13.94
N VAL A 189 -9.41 58.42 14.25
CA VAL A 189 -8.62 57.53 13.38
C VAL A 189 -9.32 56.20 13.16
N CYS A 190 -9.37 55.80 11.89
CA CYS A 190 -9.65 54.43 11.48
C CYS A 190 -8.37 53.81 10.90
N CYS A 191 -7.86 52.78 11.57
CA CYS A 191 -6.81 51.91 11.05
C CYS A 191 -7.43 50.62 10.49
N PHE A 192 -6.99 50.23 9.30
CA PHE A 192 -7.33 48.95 8.70
C PHE A 192 -6.11 48.05 8.72
N PHE A 193 -6.29 46.84 9.24
CA PHE A 193 -5.27 45.81 9.27
C PHE A 193 -5.62 44.71 8.28
N PHE A 194 -4.65 44.38 7.44
CA PHE A 194 -4.75 43.28 6.49
C PHE A 194 -3.55 42.37 6.67
N PHE A 195 -3.81 41.08 6.77
CA PHE A 195 -2.83 40.03 6.68
C PHE A 195 -3.06 39.28 5.39
N PHE A 196 -2.08 39.31 4.49
CA PHE A 196 -2.12 38.66 3.19
C PHE A 196 -0.69 38.35 2.73
N GLN A 197 -0.47 37.17 2.13
CA GLN A 197 0.85 36.78 1.55
C GLN A 197 2.06 37.03 2.47
N ASN A 198 2.01 36.53 3.71
CA ASN A 198 3.11 36.67 4.70
C ASN A 198 3.44 38.13 5.08
N HIS A 199 2.46 39.03 4.92
CA HIS A 199 2.61 40.45 5.18
C HIS A 199 1.42 40.94 6.01
N LEU A 200 1.69 41.46 7.20
CA LEU A 200 0.75 42.26 8.00
C LEU A 200 0.92 43.75 7.65
N GLN A 201 -0.12 44.36 7.10
CA GLN A 201 -0.15 45.78 6.74
C GLN A 201 -1.17 46.53 7.59
N ALA A 202 -0.75 47.66 8.15
CA ALA A 202 -1.61 48.66 8.75
C ALA A 202 -1.74 49.86 7.82
N LYS A 203 -2.96 50.15 7.36
CA LYS A 203 -3.30 51.34 6.56
C LYS A 203 -4.11 52.31 7.40
N VAL A 204 -3.92 53.61 7.20
CA VAL A 204 -4.60 54.67 7.95
C VAL A 204 -5.51 55.44 6.99
N ILE A 205 -6.81 55.53 7.29
CA ILE A 205 -7.77 56.21 6.40
C ILE A 205 -7.78 57.73 6.63
N ASN A 206 -7.44 58.20 7.83
CA ASN A 206 -7.48 59.62 8.18
C ASN A 206 -6.14 60.07 8.80
N ASN A 207 -5.27 60.72 8.01
CA ASN A 207 -3.91 61.11 8.41
C ASN A 207 -3.83 62.40 9.24
N ASN A 208 -4.96 63.07 9.53
CA ASN A 208 -4.98 64.34 10.26
C ASN A 208 -5.12 64.20 11.78
N TYR A 209 -4.95 62.98 12.31
CA TYR A 209 -4.99 62.71 13.73
C TYR A 209 -3.59 62.63 14.33
N THR A 210 -3.43 63.32 15.45
CA THR A 210 -2.24 63.22 16.29
C THR A 210 -2.70 62.66 17.62
N ASP A 211 -2.22 61.47 17.99
CA ASP A 211 -2.62 60.85 19.24
C ASP A 211 -2.05 61.65 20.44
N PRO A 212 -2.90 62.17 21.34
CA PRO A 212 -2.45 62.90 22.51
C PRO A 212 -1.66 62.04 23.51
N ASN A 213 -1.74 60.71 23.43
CA ASN A 213 -1.10 59.78 24.37
C ASN A 213 0.13 59.06 23.79
N ASN A 214 0.50 59.31 22.54
CA ASN A 214 1.61 58.66 21.83
C ASN A 214 1.61 57.12 21.93
N LEU A 215 0.43 56.52 21.79
CA LEU A 215 0.17 55.10 21.82
C LEU A 215 0.97 54.36 20.75
N THR A 216 1.48 53.21 21.13
CA THR A 216 2.26 52.32 20.26
C THR A 216 1.70 50.91 20.27
N PHE A 217 1.94 50.18 19.19
CA PHE A 217 1.72 48.74 19.13
C PHE A 217 2.96 48.00 19.65
N THR A 218 2.84 47.28 20.76
CA THR A 218 3.97 46.57 21.40
C THR A 218 3.98 45.08 21.14
N ASP A 219 2.79 44.48 21.05
CA ASP A 219 2.62 43.02 21.04
C ASP A 219 1.70 42.57 19.90
N ILE A 220 2.13 41.57 19.13
CA ILE A 220 1.32 40.93 18.10
C ILE A 220 1.34 39.42 18.31
N ILE A 221 0.16 38.82 18.46
CA ILE A 221 -0.02 37.38 18.58
C ILE A 221 -0.68 36.88 17.31
N ILE A 222 -0.03 36.00 16.57
CA ILE A 222 -0.58 35.37 15.36
C ILE A 222 -0.94 33.92 15.69
N LEU A 223 -2.21 33.59 15.53
CA LEU A 223 -2.78 32.26 15.79
C LEU A 223 -3.01 31.54 14.46
N GLY A 224 -2.77 30.23 14.44
CA GLY A 224 -2.99 29.39 13.26
C GLY A 224 -1.82 29.40 12.27
N MET A 225 -0.61 29.78 12.71
CA MET A 225 0.58 29.74 11.85
C MET A 225 1.08 28.30 11.71
N ASP A 226 0.88 27.73 10.52
CA ASP A 226 1.15 26.33 10.18
C ASP A 226 2.64 26.00 9.96
N LYS A 227 3.47 27.01 9.70
CA LYS A 227 4.92 26.89 9.50
C LYS A 227 5.67 27.85 10.43
N GLN A 228 6.93 27.55 10.76
CA GLN A 228 7.76 28.46 11.52
C GLN A 228 8.20 29.65 10.63
N PRO A 229 7.84 30.90 10.97
CA PRO A 229 8.27 32.06 10.21
C PRO A 229 9.70 32.49 10.55
N MET A 230 10.42 33.03 9.57
CA MET A 230 11.78 33.57 9.70
C MET A 230 11.86 35.00 9.13
N ASN A 231 12.94 35.72 9.46
CA ASN A 231 13.26 37.02 8.83
C ASN A 231 12.17 38.08 8.94
N PHE A 232 11.65 38.32 10.16
CA PHE A 232 10.70 39.39 10.39
C PHE A 232 11.34 40.76 10.15
N THR A 233 10.77 41.52 9.23
CA THR A 233 11.19 42.89 8.91
C THR A 233 10.01 43.83 9.03
N VAL A 234 10.24 44.99 9.65
CA VAL A 234 9.27 46.07 9.72
C VAL A 234 9.68 47.19 8.77
N SER A 235 8.71 47.67 7.99
CA SER A 235 8.84 48.78 7.06
C SER A 235 8.04 49.97 7.57
N LEU A 236 8.75 51.07 7.87
CA LEU A 236 8.22 52.34 8.35
C LEU A 236 8.75 53.48 7.47
N LYS A 237 7.89 54.21 6.75
CA LYS A 237 8.27 55.36 5.90
C LYS A 237 9.51 55.09 5.01
N ASN A 238 9.56 53.94 4.34
CA ASN A 238 10.69 53.45 3.52
C ASN A 238 12.00 53.11 4.26
N SER A 239 11.96 52.96 5.60
CA SER A 239 13.06 52.39 6.39
C SER A 239 12.72 50.97 6.85
N TYR A 240 13.68 50.05 6.71
CA TYR A 240 13.54 48.63 7.07
C TYR A 240 14.31 48.32 8.34
N ARG A 241 13.69 47.60 9.29
CA ARG A 241 14.36 47.12 10.50
C ARG A 241 13.99 45.66 10.77
N SER A 242 14.97 44.83 11.12
CA SER A 242 14.71 43.45 11.54
C SER A 242 14.11 43.41 12.95
N ILE A 243 13.14 42.54 13.16
CA ILE A 243 12.53 42.28 14.47
C ILE A 243 13.21 41.05 15.08
N LEU A 244 13.77 41.19 16.28
CA LEU A 244 14.52 40.12 16.95
C LEU A 244 13.69 39.35 18.00
N ASN A 245 12.68 39.97 18.60
CA ASN A 245 11.90 39.38 19.70
C ASN A 245 10.65 38.66 19.18
N VAL A 246 10.88 37.55 18.46
CA VAL A 246 9.82 36.68 17.93
C VAL A 246 9.96 35.29 18.51
N THR A 247 8.85 34.73 19.01
CA THR A 247 8.78 33.34 19.48
C THR A 247 7.70 32.57 18.74
N TYR A 248 8.00 31.34 18.32
CA TYR A 248 7.04 30.44 17.70
C TYR A 248 6.87 29.18 18.54
N ASN A 249 5.61 28.80 18.81
CA ASN A 249 5.27 27.53 19.44
C ASN A 249 4.60 26.63 18.39
N GLY A 250 5.32 25.59 17.94
CA GLY A 250 4.84 24.66 16.93
C GLY A 250 3.66 23.79 17.37
N SER A 251 3.56 23.44 18.66
CA SER A 251 2.46 22.63 19.19
C SER A 251 1.14 23.40 19.20
N SER A 252 1.19 24.69 19.55
CA SER A 252 0.00 25.55 19.56
C SER A 252 -0.20 26.34 18.26
N LYS A 253 0.74 26.29 17.32
CA LYS A 253 0.74 27.09 16.08
C LYS A 253 0.59 28.60 16.34
N VAL A 254 1.31 29.11 17.35
CA VAL A 254 1.24 30.52 17.78
C VAL A 254 2.57 31.22 17.60
N VAL A 255 2.55 32.39 16.97
CA VAL A 255 3.68 33.34 16.91
C VAL A 255 3.40 34.48 17.88
N LYS A 256 4.38 34.86 18.69
CA LYS A 256 4.34 36.09 19.51
C LYS A 256 5.48 36.99 19.11
N ILE A 257 5.15 38.22 18.76
CA ILE A 257 6.07 39.30 18.46
C ILE A 257 5.92 40.31 19.59
N THR A 258 7.03 40.62 20.26
CA THR A 258 7.04 41.49 21.46
C THR A 258 8.05 42.62 21.30
N ASP A 259 7.98 43.64 22.15
CA ASP A 259 8.90 44.79 22.17
C ASP A 259 8.99 45.56 20.83
N LEU A 260 7.88 45.68 20.12
CA LEU A 260 7.81 46.45 18.87
C LEU A 260 8.02 47.95 19.16
N LYS A 261 9.20 48.48 18.81
CA LYS A 261 9.54 49.90 19.03
C LYS A 261 9.22 50.76 17.81
N GLY A 262 8.49 51.85 18.03
CA GLY A 262 8.26 52.90 17.02
C GLY A 262 7.06 52.68 16.09
N LEU A 263 6.18 51.71 16.40
CA LEU A 263 4.89 51.53 15.71
C LEU A 263 3.83 52.42 16.37
N VAL A 264 3.79 53.70 16.01
CA VAL A 264 2.86 54.68 16.60
C VAL A 264 1.46 54.58 15.98
N LEU A 265 0.42 54.75 16.79
CA LEU A 265 -0.97 54.82 16.32
C LEU A 265 -1.16 56.00 15.34
N GLY A 266 -1.82 55.75 14.21
CA GLY A 266 -1.99 56.73 13.12
C GLY A 266 -0.84 56.75 12.10
N GLN A 267 0.15 55.86 12.21
CA GLN A 267 1.19 55.65 11.20
C GLN A 267 1.00 54.33 10.46
N GLU A 268 1.16 54.35 9.13
CA GLU A 268 1.20 53.12 8.34
C GLU A 268 2.49 52.33 8.57
N PHE A 269 2.35 51.02 8.75
CA PHE A 269 3.47 50.11 8.89
C PHE A 269 3.19 48.77 8.19
N SER A 270 4.27 48.07 7.88
CA SER A 270 4.26 46.76 7.22
C SER A 270 5.21 45.84 7.95
N ILE A 271 4.75 44.67 8.38
CA ILE A 271 5.60 43.59 8.90
C ILE A 271 5.58 42.45 7.90
N LYS A 272 6.75 42.05 7.41
CA LYS A 272 6.93 40.93 6.46
C LYS A 272 7.82 39.87 7.10
N TRP A 273 7.59 38.61 6.73
CA TRP A 273 8.43 37.47 7.10
C TRP A 273 8.45 36.45 5.98
N GLU A 274 9.35 35.48 6.09
CA GLU A 274 9.46 34.33 5.20
C GLU A 274 8.91 33.08 5.88
N LEU A 275 8.33 32.18 5.10
CA LEU A 275 7.86 30.86 5.56
C LEU A 275 8.68 29.76 4.87
N PRO A 276 9.93 29.53 5.33
CA PRO A 276 10.75 28.45 4.77
C PRO A 276 10.07 27.10 4.99
N VAL A 277 10.24 26.19 4.03
CA VAL A 277 9.82 24.79 4.16
C VAL A 277 11.09 23.95 4.23
N SER A 278 11.20 23.13 5.27
CA SER A 278 12.29 22.16 5.35
C SER A 278 12.26 21.25 4.12
N ASP A 279 13.42 20.94 3.56
CA ASP A 279 13.52 20.06 2.39
C ASP A 279 12.78 18.73 2.56
N LEU A 280 12.74 18.19 3.79
CA LEU A 280 12.02 16.95 4.10
C LEU A 280 10.49 17.11 3.94
N GLU A 281 9.95 18.30 4.20
CA GLU A 281 8.51 18.58 4.14
C GLU A 281 8.06 19.16 2.78
N LYS A 282 8.95 19.18 1.78
CA LYS A 282 8.61 19.64 0.41
C LYS A 282 7.98 18.50 -0.40
N PHE A 283 6.65 18.46 -0.49
CA PHE A 283 5.93 17.49 -1.33
C PHE A 283 5.86 17.96 -2.79
N ASN A 284 6.30 17.12 -3.73
CA ASN A 284 6.42 17.49 -5.14
C ASN A 284 5.06 17.83 -5.77
N CYS A 285 4.91 19.08 -6.24
CA CYS A 285 3.71 19.57 -6.93
C CYS A 285 3.77 19.45 -8.46
N TYR A 286 4.97 19.29 -9.01
CA TYR A 286 5.17 19.14 -10.44
C TYR A 286 5.94 17.84 -10.73
N PRO A 287 5.28 16.68 -10.61
CA PRO A 287 5.89 15.38 -10.92
C PRO A 287 5.95 15.04 -12.41
N ASP A 288 5.54 15.97 -13.28
CA ASP A 288 5.45 15.76 -14.72
C ASP A 288 6.83 15.87 -15.40
N GLU A 289 6.90 15.55 -16.68
CA GLU A 289 8.16 15.66 -17.42
C GLU A 289 8.64 17.12 -17.54
N PRO A 290 9.96 17.36 -17.45
CA PRO A 290 10.56 18.66 -17.72
C PRO A 290 10.25 19.18 -19.14
N PRO A 291 10.33 20.51 -19.40
CA PRO A 291 11.00 21.51 -18.57
C PRO A 291 10.11 22.04 -17.43
N LEU A 292 10.62 21.84 -16.21
CA LEU A 292 10.08 22.46 -15.01
C LEU A 292 10.56 23.91 -14.95
N THR A 293 9.63 24.86 -15.04
CA THR A 293 9.93 26.29 -14.95
C THR A 293 9.22 26.93 -13.75
N LEU A 294 9.78 28.03 -13.26
CA LEU A 294 9.16 28.86 -12.22
C LEU A 294 7.71 29.26 -12.59
N GLU A 295 7.48 29.57 -13.87
CA GLU A 295 6.17 29.96 -14.37
C GLU A 295 5.18 28.79 -14.32
N HIS A 296 5.57 27.60 -14.78
CA HIS A 296 4.73 26.40 -14.70
C HIS A 296 4.36 26.05 -13.26
N CYS A 297 5.32 26.14 -12.33
CA CYS A 297 5.09 25.88 -10.92
C CYS A 297 4.09 26.86 -10.30
N ARG A 298 4.29 28.17 -10.52
CA ARG A 298 3.38 29.21 -10.00
C ARG A 298 1.99 29.12 -10.62
N LYS A 299 1.89 28.71 -11.88
CA LYS A 299 0.62 28.49 -12.58
C LYS A 299 -0.21 27.37 -11.96
N ARG A 300 0.42 26.36 -11.34
CA ARG A 300 -0.25 25.32 -10.54
C ARG A 300 -0.62 25.76 -9.11
N GLY A 301 -0.30 27.00 -8.74
CA GLY A 301 -0.51 27.50 -7.37
C GLY A 301 0.50 26.96 -6.37
N CYS A 302 1.67 26.51 -6.84
CA CYS A 302 2.71 25.91 -6.00
C CYS A 302 3.89 26.83 -5.75
N LEU A 303 4.71 26.46 -4.76
CA LEU A 303 5.86 27.22 -4.31
C LEU A 303 7.11 26.75 -5.06
N TRP A 304 8.01 27.69 -5.35
CA TRP A 304 9.28 27.43 -6.01
C TRP A 304 10.44 27.84 -5.12
N GLU A 305 11.42 26.96 -5.00
CA GLU A 305 12.69 27.24 -4.34
C GLU A 305 13.79 26.39 -4.99
N ASP A 306 14.86 27.04 -5.43
CA ASP A 306 16.00 26.32 -6.00
C ASP A 306 16.72 25.52 -4.92
N THR A 307 17.10 24.29 -5.24
CA THR A 307 17.83 23.41 -4.32
C THR A 307 18.94 22.66 -5.06
N THR A 308 20.06 22.46 -4.38
CA THR A 308 21.17 21.63 -4.85
C THR A 308 21.12 20.22 -4.26
N VAL A 309 20.17 19.95 -3.36
CA VAL A 309 20.03 18.66 -2.69
C VAL A 309 19.34 17.66 -3.63
N PRO A 310 19.96 16.52 -3.98
CA PRO A 310 19.38 15.55 -4.90
C PRO A 310 18.00 15.05 -4.45
N GLY A 311 17.04 15.05 -5.37
CA GLY A 311 15.69 14.50 -5.17
C GLY A 311 14.68 15.44 -4.48
N VAL A 312 15.14 16.49 -3.81
CA VAL A 312 14.24 17.50 -3.22
C VAL A 312 13.54 18.26 -4.35
N PRO A 313 12.19 18.37 -4.33
CA PRO A 313 11.48 19.04 -5.40
C PRO A 313 11.66 20.56 -5.32
N THR A 314 12.08 21.18 -6.42
CA THR A 314 12.13 22.65 -6.55
C THR A 314 10.74 23.27 -6.59
N CYS A 315 9.76 22.57 -7.18
CA CYS A 315 8.35 22.94 -7.16
C CYS A 315 7.56 22.04 -6.20
N TYR A 316 7.05 22.62 -5.11
CA TYR A 316 6.38 21.89 -4.04
C TYR A 316 5.06 22.51 -3.64
N TYR A 317 4.17 21.68 -3.07
CA TYR A 317 2.87 22.13 -2.61
C TYR A 317 2.99 23.08 -1.42
N ASP A 318 2.13 24.09 -1.38
CA ASP A 318 1.87 24.81 -0.15
C ASP A 318 0.99 23.97 0.80
N THR A 319 0.95 24.38 2.07
CA THR A 319 0.14 23.74 3.13
C THR A 319 -1.32 24.18 3.11
N ILE A 320 -1.70 25.09 2.20
CA ILE A 320 -3.09 25.51 2.01
C ILE A 320 -3.90 24.32 1.45
N PRO A 321 -4.99 23.89 2.10
CA PRO A 321 -5.79 22.77 1.64
C PRO A 321 -6.64 23.11 0.41
N ASN A 322 -6.82 22.12 -0.47
CA ASN A 322 -7.74 22.21 -1.61
C ASN A 322 -9.19 21.81 -1.24
N TYR A 323 -9.34 20.93 -0.24
CA TYR A 323 -10.63 20.44 0.24
C TYR A 323 -10.76 20.64 1.75
N ALA A 324 -11.99 20.91 2.20
CA ALA A 324 -12.36 20.87 3.61
C ALA A 324 -13.37 19.76 3.86
N ALA A 325 -13.24 19.11 5.02
CA ALA A 325 -14.23 18.18 5.54
C ALA A 325 -15.36 18.94 6.26
N SER A 326 -16.58 18.47 6.05
CA SER A 326 -17.81 18.97 6.68
C SER A 326 -18.73 17.78 7.01
N ASN A 327 -19.77 18.02 7.82
CA ASN A 327 -20.77 17.01 8.17
C ASN A 327 -20.18 15.67 8.67
N ILE A 328 -19.17 15.71 9.54
CA ILE A 328 -18.50 14.50 10.02
C ILE A 328 -19.40 13.77 11.00
N GLN A 329 -19.77 12.55 10.67
CA GLN A 329 -20.62 11.69 11.49
C GLN A 329 -19.81 10.46 11.91
N TYR A 330 -19.60 10.32 13.22
CA TYR A 330 -19.01 9.13 13.82
C TYR A 330 -20.13 8.14 14.16
N LEU A 331 -20.10 6.98 13.52
CA LEU A 331 -21.07 5.90 13.72
C LEU A 331 -20.37 4.70 14.36
N PRO A 332 -21.09 3.81 15.06
CA PRO A 332 -20.49 2.57 15.59
C PRO A 332 -19.86 1.69 14.49
N THR A 333 -20.39 1.79 13.26
CA THR A 333 -19.97 1.01 12.10
C THR A 333 -18.91 1.69 11.24
N GLY A 334 -18.60 2.98 11.47
CA GLY A 334 -17.76 3.74 10.56
C GLY A 334 -17.79 5.26 10.73
N ILE A 335 -17.32 5.98 9.73
CA ILE A 335 -17.36 7.45 9.66
C ILE A 335 -17.85 7.86 8.28
N THR A 336 -18.71 8.87 8.22
CA THR A 336 -19.07 9.53 6.95
C THR A 336 -18.77 11.03 7.04
N THR A 337 -18.28 11.60 5.94
CA THR A 337 -18.05 13.05 5.84
C THR A 337 -18.11 13.50 4.39
N ASP A 338 -18.60 14.73 4.18
CA ASP A 338 -18.62 15.38 2.88
C ASP A 338 -17.35 16.24 2.74
N LEU A 339 -16.69 16.15 1.59
CA LEU A 339 -15.52 16.97 1.26
C LEU A 339 -15.90 17.96 0.16
N THR A 340 -15.69 19.26 0.44
CA THR A 340 -15.98 20.35 -0.50
C THR A 340 -14.70 21.03 -0.93
N HIS A 341 -14.56 21.24 -2.24
CA HIS A 341 -13.45 22.01 -2.79
C HIS A 341 -13.53 23.48 -2.37
N LEU A 342 -12.39 24.08 -1.98
CA LEU A 342 -12.34 25.39 -1.32
C LEU A 342 -12.14 26.60 -2.27
N MET A 343 -11.98 26.39 -3.57
CA MET A 343 -11.82 27.51 -4.53
C MET A 343 -13.16 28.09 -5.00
N THR A 344 -13.19 29.42 -5.19
CA THR A 344 -14.37 30.18 -5.62
C THR A 344 -14.64 30.06 -7.14
N PRO A 345 -15.92 30.13 -7.58
CA PRO A 345 -16.32 30.03 -8.99
C PRO A 345 -15.74 31.08 -9.96
N GLU A 346 -15.18 32.18 -9.45
CA GLU A 346 -14.62 33.26 -10.28
C GLU A 346 -13.24 32.93 -10.85
N SER A 347 -12.41 32.16 -10.14
CA SER A 347 -11.12 31.68 -10.65
C SER A 347 -11.27 30.47 -11.59
N THR A 348 -12.40 29.75 -11.55
CA THR A 348 -12.66 28.65 -12.49
C THR A 348 -12.77 29.13 -13.94
N ARG A 349 -13.25 30.36 -14.23
CA ARG A 349 -13.29 30.87 -15.61
C ARG A 349 -11.91 31.20 -16.19
N ALA A 350 -10.94 31.54 -15.33
CA ALA A 350 -9.56 31.77 -15.74
C ALA A 350 -8.74 30.47 -15.79
N ALA A 351 -9.00 29.51 -14.88
CA ALA A 351 -8.31 28.23 -14.81
C ALA A 351 -8.77 27.22 -15.88
N THR A 352 -10.01 27.31 -16.38
CA THR A 352 -10.47 26.52 -17.53
C THR A 352 -9.68 26.80 -18.81
N ALA A 353 -8.93 27.91 -18.87
CA ALA A 353 -8.17 28.31 -20.05
C ALA A 353 -6.65 28.04 -19.94
N ALA A 354 -6.15 27.47 -18.83
CA ALA A 354 -4.70 27.47 -18.61
C ALA A 354 -4.17 26.31 -17.73
N GLY A 355 -4.00 25.11 -18.31
CA GLY A 355 -3.08 24.08 -17.80
C GLY A 355 -3.57 23.17 -16.66
N SER A 356 -4.88 22.91 -16.55
CA SER A 356 -5.42 21.96 -15.56
C SER A 356 -5.09 20.51 -15.91
N LEU A 357 -4.63 19.72 -14.92
CA LEU A 357 -4.41 18.27 -15.05
C LEU A 357 -5.69 17.51 -15.42
N SER A 358 -6.89 17.99 -15.06
CA SER A 358 -8.20 17.49 -15.52
C SER A 358 -9.34 18.31 -14.86
N ALA A 359 -10.61 17.99 -15.12
CA ALA A 359 -11.73 18.62 -14.44
C ALA A 359 -11.75 18.27 -12.94
N THR A 360 -11.78 19.28 -12.07
CA THR A 360 -11.83 19.12 -10.61
C THR A 360 -13.24 18.75 -10.13
N ILE A 361 -13.33 17.75 -9.25
CA ILE A 361 -14.61 17.28 -8.71
C ILE A 361 -14.89 18.04 -7.41
N SER A 362 -15.92 18.90 -7.42
CA SER A 362 -16.15 19.87 -6.33
C SER A 362 -16.71 19.25 -5.05
N PHE A 363 -17.42 18.13 -5.16
CA PHE A 363 -18.10 17.45 -4.05
C PHE A 363 -17.69 15.99 -4.00
N LEU A 364 -17.03 15.58 -2.92
CA LEU A 364 -16.65 14.19 -2.68
C LEU A 364 -17.30 13.70 -1.39
N ARG A 365 -17.33 12.38 -1.23
CA ARG A 365 -17.69 11.74 0.01
C ARG A 365 -16.56 10.84 0.48
N LEU A 366 -16.23 10.94 1.76
CA LEU A 366 -15.39 9.97 2.46
C LEU A 366 -16.30 9.05 3.29
N SER A 367 -16.11 7.75 3.11
CA SER A 367 -16.73 6.69 3.90
C SER A 367 -15.64 5.83 4.53
N VAL A 368 -15.65 5.69 5.85
CA VAL A 368 -14.80 4.76 6.61
C VAL A 368 -15.69 3.64 7.13
N ILE A 369 -15.29 2.39 6.93
CA ILE A 369 -16.01 1.20 7.36
C ILE A 369 -15.11 0.37 8.27
N TYR A 370 -15.62 0.03 9.46
CA TYR A 370 -14.92 -0.84 10.42
C TYR A 370 -15.33 -2.29 10.18
N HIS A 371 -14.67 -2.98 9.25
CA HIS A 371 -15.05 -4.34 8.87
C HIS A 371 -14.87 -5.34 10.03
N THR A 372 -13.71 -5.33 10.67
CA THR A 372 -13.39 -6.22 11.81
C THR A 372 -12.56 -5.48 12.86
N GLU A 373 -12.26 -6.14 13.98
CA GLU A 373 -11.36 -5.60 15.02
C GLU A 373 -9.94 -5.27 14.50
N ASN A 374 -9.52 -5.85 13.38
CA ASN A 374 -8.17 -5.71 12.80
C ASN A 374 -8.13 -5.22 11.34
N MET A 375 -9.28 -4.99 10.71
CA MET A 375 -9.39 -4.53 9.33
C MET A 375 -10.38 -3.38 9.20
N LEU A 376 -9.99 -2.35 8.47
CA LEU A 376 -10.84 -1.22 8.09
C LEU A 376 -10.70 -0.91 6.61
N GLN A 377 -11.68 -0.17 6.10
CA GLN A 377 -11.65 0.42 4.77
C GLN A 377 -11.93 1.92 4.88
N PHE A 378 -11.26 2.73 4.07
CA PHE A 378 -11.75 4.08 3.79
C PHE A 378 -11.77 4.34 2.29
N LYS A 379 -12.84 4.99 1.84
CA LYS A 379 -13.11 5.26 0.44
C LYS A 379 -13.41 6.73 0.23
N ILE A 380 -12.72 7.37 -0.70
CA ILE A 380 -13.04 8.72 -1.19
C ILE A 380 -13.52 8.62 -2.64
N PHE A 381 -14.73 9.09 -2.90
CA PHE A 381 -15.40 8.95 -4.20
C PHE A 381 -16.26 10.18 -4.52
N ASP A 382 -16.65 10.31 -5.79
CA ASP A 382 -17.59 11.33 -6.26
C ASP A 382 -19.01 10.96 -5.78
N ALA A 383 -19.62 11.85 -4.99
CA ALA A 383 -20.95 11.62 -4.43
C ALA A 383 -22.08 11.81 -5.48
N THR A 384 -21.77 12.42 -6.62
CA THR A 384 -22.72 12.82 -7.67
C THR A 384 -22.70 11.85 -8.84
N ASN A 385 -21.51 11.47 -9.31
CA ASN A 385 -21.35 10.60 -10.47
C ASN A 385 -20.65 9.29 -10.09
N LYS A 386 -21.18 8.16 -10.59
CA LYS A 386 -20.53 6.86 -10.42
C LYS A 386 -19.25 6.81 -11.23
N ARG A 387 -18.11 6.69 -10.54
CA ARG A 387 -16.79 6.49 -11.14
C ARG A 387 -16.47 5.00 -11.29
N TYR A 388 -15.43 4.70 -12.07
CA TYR A 388 -14.90 3.34 -12.15
C TYR A 388 -14.42 2.86 -10.78
N GLU A 389 -14.85 1.66 -10.40
CA GLU A 389 -14.39 0.93 -9.24
C GLU A 389 -13.91 -0.45 -9.69
N VAL A 390 -12.83 -0.94 -9.09
CA VAL A 390 -12.18 -2.20 -9.48
C VAL A 390 -13.15 -3.38 -9.27
N PRO A 391 -13.47 -4.18 -10.30
CA PRO A 391 -14.45 -5.26 -10.24
C PRO A 391 -13.86 -6.57 -9.68
N VAL A 392 -12.88 -6.50 -8.79
CA VAL A 392 -12.23 -7.66 -8.17
C VAL A 392 -12.95 -7.96 -6.85
N PRO A 393 -13.59 -9.14 -6.69
CA PRO A 393 -14.31 -9.48 -5.47
C PRO A 393 -13.38 -9.63 -4.27
N LEU A 394 -13.68 -8.93 -3.18
CA LEU A 394 -12.98 -9.05 -1.90
C LEU A 394 -13.87 -9.71 -0.84
N ASN A 395 -13.28 -10.52 0.05
CA ASN A 395 -13.98 -11.16 1.15
C ASN A 395 -14.12 -10.18 2.32
N THR A 396 -15.11 -9.30 2.25
CA THR A 396 -15.48 -8.42 3.36
C THR A 396 -16.74 -8.96 4.05
N PRO A 397 -16.86 -8.81 5.39
CA PRO A 397 -18.08 -9.20 6.07
C PRO A 397 -19.24 -8.26 5.65
N PRO A 398 -20.49 -8.76 5.57
CA PRO A 398 -21.63 -7.96 5.11
C PRO A 398 -21.99 -6.81 6.07
N SER A 399 -21.57 -6.92 7.33
CA SER A 399 -21.67 -5.90 8.37
C SER A 399 -20.43 -5.95 9.25
N PRO A 400 -20.06 -4.85 9.94
CA PRO A 400 -19.00 -4.84 10.95
C PRO A 400 -19.10 -6.02 11.93
N VAL A 401 -17.98 -6.72 12.14
CA VAL A 401 -17.87 -7.87 13.03
C VAL A 401 -16.94 -7.55 14.21
N GLY A 402 -17.34 -7.94 15.42
CA GLY A 402 -16.57 -7.73 16.64
C GLY A 402 -17.08 -6.54 17.47
N SER A 403 -16.41 -6.26 18.58
CA SER A 403 -16.81 -5.17 19.48
C SER A 403 -15.99 -3.90 19.23
N PRO A 404 -16.57 -2.69 19.35
CA PRO A 404 -15.82 -1.43 19.30
C PRO A 404 -14.71 -1.34 20.37
N GLU A 405 -14.87 -2.05 21.49
CA GLU A 405 -13.92 -2.10 22.60
C GLU A 405 -12.62 -2.80 22.19
N ASN A 406 -12.73 -3.95 21.55
CA ASN A 406 -11.61 -4.81 21.12
C ASN A 406 -10.93 -4.36 19.83
N ARG A 407 -11.55 -3.44 19.07
CA ARG A 407 -10.97 -2.88 17.85
C ARG A 407 -9.54 -2.42 18.12
N LEU A 408 -8.58 -2.81 17.27
CA LEU A 408 -7.15 -2.54 17.46
C LEU A 408 -6.73 -1.13 16.99
N TYR A 409 -7.65 -0.39 16.37
CA TYR A 409 -7.39 0.92 15.77
C TYR A 409 -8.41 1.99 16.18
N ASP A 410 -8.01 3.25 16.02
CA ASP A 410 -8.85 4.43 16.09
C ASP A 410 -8.69 5.25 14.80
N VAL A 411 -9.76 5.89 14.33
CA VAL A 411 -9.75 6.71 13.11
C VAL A 411 -10.30 8.10 13.44
N ARG A 412 -9.56 9.14 13.04
CA ARG A 412 -9.95 10.54 13.26
C ARG A 412 -9.87 11.31 11.96
N ILE A 413 -10.90 12.12 11.69
CA ILE A 413 -10.92 13.05 10.58
C ILE A 413 -10.45 14.42 11.08
N GLN A 414 -9.43 14.96 10.42
CA GLN A 414 -8.93 16.31 10.62
C GLN A 414 -9.59 17.25 9.61
N ASN A 415 -9.94 18.47 10.02
CA ASN A 415 -10.77 19.36 9.20
C ASN A 415 -9.98 20.53 8.59
N ASN A 416 -8.84 20.92 9.18
CA ASN A 416 -8.09 22.09 8.74
C ASN A 416 -6.56 21.91 8.97
N PRO A 417 -5.81 21.44 7.96
CA PRO A 417 -6.27 20.92 6.68
C PRO A 417 -6.97 19.55 6.82
N PHE A 418 -7.73 19.16 5.79
CA PHE A 418 -8.33 17.82 5.71
C PHE A 418 -7.26 16.73 5.82
N GLY A 419 -7.53 15.71 6.62
CA GLY A 419 -6.67 14.54 6.73
C GLY A 419 -7.35 13.39 7.46
N ILE A 420 -6.94 12.16 7.15
CA ILE A 420 -7.37 10.94 7.83
C ILE A 420 -6.20 10.47 8.68
N GLN A 421 -6.42 10.37 9.99
CA GLN A 421 -5.45 9.83 10.92
C GLN A 421 -5.93 8.47 11.44
N ILE A 422 -5.13 7.43 11.23
CA ILE A 422 -5.40 6.07 11.72
C ILE A 422 -4.32 5.70 12.71
N ARG A 423 -4.73 5.22 13.88
CA ARG A 423 -3.86 4.98 15.01
C ARG A 423 -4.03 3.59 15.57
N ARG A 424 -2.94 2.90 15.90
CA ARG A 424 -2.97 1.66 16.69
C ARG A 424 -3.31 2.00 18.14
N LYS A 425 -4.36 1.39 18.70
CA LYS A 425 -4.80 1.68 20.08
C LYS A 425 -3.80 1.22 21.14
N SER A 426 -3.11 0.10 20.91
CA SER A 426 -2.20 -0.49 21.91
C SER A 426 -0.96 0.37 22.18
N SER A 427 -0.36 0.94 21.13
CA SER A 427 0.88 1.73 21.20
C SER A 427 0.66 3.23 21.03
N ASN A 428 -0.54 3.66 20.64
CA ASN A 428 -0.86 5.04 20.25
C ASN A 428 -0.06 5.52 19.00
N THR A 429 0.59 4.61 18.27
CA THR A 429 1.32 4.89 17.02
C THR A 429 0.36 5.28 15.91
N VAL A 430 0.61 6.41 15.24
CA VAL A 430 -0.12 6.83 14.04
C VAL A 430 0.45 6.07 12.83
N ILE A 431 -0.35 5.18 12.26
CA ILE A 431 0.06 4.31 11.14
C ILE A 431 -0.29 4.90 9.77
N TRP A 432 -1.25 5.81 9.73
CA TRP A 432 -1.62 6.58 8.54
C TRP A 432 -1.96 8.00 8.95
N ASP A 433 -1.40 8.98 8.25
CA ASP A 433 -1.67 10.39 8.48
C ASP A 433 -1.63 11.14 7.15
N SER A 434 -2.81 11.36 6.59
CA SER A 434 -2.95 12.09 5.34
C SER A 434 -3.12 13.60 5.52
N GLN A 435 -2.83 14.15 6.71
CA GLN A 435 -2.82 15.59 6.95
C GLN A 435 -1.54 16.23 6.37
N LEU A 436 -1.36 16.04 5.07
CA LEU A 436 -0.22 16.45 4.27
C LEU A 436 -0.70 17.24 3.05
N PRO A 437 0.13 18.14 2.50
CA PRO A 437 -0.25 18.89 1.32
C PRO A 437 -0.35 18.01 0.07
N GLY A 438 -1.06 18.51 -0.95
CA GLY A 438 -1.13 17.87 -2.27
C GLY A 438 -2.32 16.94 -2.51
N PHE A 439 -3.27 16.82 -1.58
CA PHE A 439 -4.52 16.10 -1.84
C PHE A 439 -5.25 16.73 -3.03
N THR A 440 -5.47 15.91 -4.07
CA THR A 440 -6.07 16.32 -5.34
C THR A 440 -7.03 15.23 -5.81
N PHE A 441 -8.21 15.61 -6.30
CA PHE A 441 -9.20 14.68 -6.82
C PHE A 441 -9.86 15.25 -8.08
N ASN A 442 -9.27 14.95 -9.23
CA ASN A 442 -9.78 15.30 -10.55
C ASN A 442 -10.20 14.04 -11.32
N ASP A 443 -10.89 14.21 -12.45
CA ASP A 443 -11.40 13.07 -13.23
C ASP A 443 -10.30 12.08 -13.69
N THR A 444 -9.13 12.58 -14.10
CA THR A 444 -8.00 11.75 -14.57
C THR A 444 -6.72 11.95 -13.76
N PHE A 445 -6.82 12.50 -12.54
CA PHE A 445 -5.68 12.63 -11.63
C PHE A 445 -6.14 12.68 -10.17
N LEU A 446 -5.80 11.64 -9.40
CA LEU A 446 -6.01 11.56 -7.96
C LEU A 446 -4.65 11.51 -7.26
N SER A 447 -4.50 12.28 -6.19
CA SER A 447 -3.28 12.32 -5.37
C SER A 447 -3.62 12.33 -3.89
N ILE A 448 -2.96 11.46 -3.12
CA ILE A 448 -3.05 11.45 -1.66
C ILE A 448 -1.69 11.05 -1.06
N SER A 449 -1.27 11.77 -0.03
CA SER A 449 -0.03 11.51 0.71
C SER A 449 -0.35 10.99 2.10
N THR A 450 0.56 10.21 2.67
CA THR A 450 0.52 9.79 4.08
C THR A 450 1.90 9.84 4.71
N ARG A 451 2.00 10.25 5.98
CA ARG A 451 3.19 9.97 6.80
C ARG A 451 3.19 8.50 7.20
N LEU A 452 4.37 7.92 7.31
CA LEU A 452 4.57 6.54 7.72
C LEU A 452 5.10 6.49 9.17
N PRO A 453 4.79 5.44 9.95
CA PRO A 453 5.25 5.33 11.34
C PRO A 453 6.75 5.04 11.46
N SER A 454 7.40 4.60 10.38
CA SER A 454 8.84 4.30 10.34
C SER A 454 9.41 4.36 8.91
N GLN A 455 10.72 4.15 8.80
CA GLN A 455 11.46 4.09 7.54
C GLN A 455 11.43 2.70 6.86
N TYR A 456 10.65 1.75 7.40
CA TYR A 456 10.66 0.35 7.00
C TYR A 456 9.37 -0.02 6.28
N LEU A 457 9.40 0.06 4.95
CA LEU A 457 8.29 -0.28 4.06
C LEU A 457 8.72 -1.36 3.06
N TYR A 458 7.83 -2.32 2.80
CA TYR A 458 8.03 -3.47 1.92
C TYR A 458 6.81 -3.65 1.00
N GLY A 459 7.01 -4.15 -0.21
CA GLY A 459 5.96 -4.27 -1.22
C GLY A 459 6.04 -3.18 -2.28
N PHE A 460 4.89 -2.89 -2.91
CA PHE A 460 4.75 -2.34 -4.26
C PHE A 460 5.36 -3.25 -5.33
N GLY A 461 4.65 -3.48 -6.41
CA GLY A 461 5.10 -4.38 -7.46
C GLY A 461 4.16 -4.34 -8.66
N GLU A 462 4.48 -4.98 -9.77
CA GLU A 462 5.73 -5.72 -10.01
C GLU A 462 6.78 -4.82 -10.66
N THR A 463 7.99 -4.81 -10.08
CA THR A 463 9.14 -4.06 -10.60
C THR A 463 10.43 -4.61 -9.97
N GLU A 464 11.57 -4.41 -10.63
CA GLU A 464 12.83 -4.90 -10.12
C GLU A 464 13.41 -3.97 -9.04
N HIS A 465 13.19 -4.39 -7.80
CA HIS A 465 13.70 -3.70 -6.63
C HIS A 465 15.14 -4.12 -6.27
N THR A 466 15.97 -3.15 -5.87
CA THR A 466 17.40 -3.39 -5.52
C THR A 466 17.63 -3.93 -4.11
N ALA A 467 16.66 -3.74 -3.23
CA ALA A 467 16.61 -4.26 -1.88
C ALA A 467 15.15 -4.57 -1.52
N PHE A 468 14.89 -5.43 -0.53
CA PHE A 468 13.51 -5.75 -0.11
C PHE A 468 12.82 -4.59 0.63
N ARG A 469 13.59 -3.84 1.43
CA ARG A 469 13.13 -2.59 2.05
C ARG A 469 13.18 -1.47 1.00
N ARG A 470 12.09 -0.70 0.87
CA ARG A 470 12.06 0.47 -0.02
C ARG A 470 12.96 1.60 0.48
N ASN A 471 13.67 2.24 -0.46
CA ASN A 471 14.47 3.42 -0.20
C ASN A 471 13.60 4.68 -0.11
N MET A 472 13.57 5.33 1.06
CA MET A 472 12.79 6.53 1.33
C MET A 472 13.41 7.83 0.80
N SER A 473 14.58 7.79 0.15
CA SER A 473 15.26 8.99 -0.37
C SER A 473 14.76 9.40 -1.75
N TRP A 474 13.56 10.00 -1.82
CA TRP A 474 12.98 10.61 -3.03
C TRP A 474 12.93 9.67 -4.24
N ASN A 475 12.38 8.48 -4.04
CA ASN A 475 12.24 7.47 -5.10
C ASN A 475 10.79 7.38 -5.58
N MET A 476 10.63 7.25 -6.89
CA MET A 476 9.35 7.12 -7.56
C MET A 476 9.30 5.79 -8.32
N TRP A 477 8.15 5.12 -8.27
CA TRP A 477 7.94 3.81 -8.89
C TRP A 477 6.59 3.79 -9.61
N GLY A 478 6.64 3.53 -10.92
CA GLY A 478 5.47 3.35 -11.76
C GLY A 478 4.84 1.97 -11.61
N MET A 479 3.52 1.90 -11.77
CA MET A 479 2.73 0.68 -11.74
C MET A 479 1.69 0.71 -12.86
N PHE A 480 1.90 -0.13 -13.86
CA PHE A 480 1.00 -0.42 -14.98
C PHE A 480 1.52 -1.70 -15.62
N ALA A 481 0.65 -2.68 -15.89
CA ALA A 481 1.10 -3.97 -16.42
C ALA A 481 1.83 -3.76 -17.76
N ARG A 482 3.02 -4.32 -17.92
CA ARG A 482 3.81 -4.12 -19.14
C ARG A 482 4.74 -5.28 -19.39
N ASP A 483 4.83 -5.66 -20.66
CA ASP A 483 5.83 -6.60 -21.15
C ASP A 483 7.20 -5.94 -21.16
N GLU A 484 7.80 -5.92 -19.98
CA GLU A 484 9.11 -5.34 -19.74
C GLU A 484 9.94 -6.28 -18.85
N PRO A 485 11.08 -6.77 -19.37
CA PRO A 485 12.04 -7.52 -18.57
C PRO A 485 12.39 -6.79 -17.27
N PRO A 486 12.60 -7.51 -16.15
CA PRO A 486 12.87 -6.88 -14.85
C PRO A 486 14.08 -5.93 -14.94
N ALA A 487 13.85 -4.66 -14.62
CA ALA A 487 14.88 -3.64 -14.56
C ALA A 487 14.52 -2.52 -13.58
N TYR A 488 15.54 -1.87 -13.03
CA TYR A 488 15.37 -0.83 -12.01
C TYR A 488 14.44 0.31 -12.48
N LYS A 489 13.42 0.60 -11.66
CA LYS A 489 12.39 1.64 -11.87
C LYS A 489 11.50 1.45 -13.11
N LYS A 490 11.51 0.28 -13.74
CA LYS A 490 10.56 -0.05 -14.81
C LYS A 490 9.35 -0.80 -14.24
N ASN A 491 8.15 -0.39 -14.63
CA ASN A 491 6.95 -1.19 -14.39
C ASN A 491 7.00 -2.45 -15.25
N SER A 492 6.77 -3.60 -14.63
CA SER A 492 6.81 -4.92 -15.28
C SER A 492 5.40 -5.53 -15.34
N TYR A 493 5.28 -6.84 -15.19
CA TYR A 493 4.11 -7.61 -15.63
C TYR A 493 2.87 -7.43 -14.77
N GLY A 494 3.01 -7.47 -13.44
CA GLY A 494 1.93 -7.30 -12.48
C GLY A 494 1.78 -5.89 -11.90
N VAL A 495 0.64 -5.63 -11.26
CA VAL A 495 0.34 -4.39 -10.53
C VAL A 495 -0.21 -4.72 -9.14
N HIS A 496 0.53 -4.38 -8.10
CA HIS A 496 0.26 -4.66 -6.69
C HIS A 496 0.42 -3.38 -5.86
N PRO A 497 -0.63 -2.55 -5.74
CA PRO A 497 -0.65 -1.33 -4.92
C PRO A 497 -0.80 -1.66 -3.41
N TYR A 498 -0.03 -2.64 -2.94
CA TYR A 498 -0.02 -3.12 -1.56
C TYR A 498 1.36 -2.95 -0.94
N TYR A 499 1.38 -2.48 0.30
CA TYR A 499 2.60 -2.47 1.11
C TYR A 499 2.35 -2.98 2.53
N MET A 500 3.44 -3.43 3.15
CA MET A 500 3.54 -3.67 4.58
C MET A 500 4.57 -2.73 5.18
N ALA A 501 4.27 -2.15 6.33
CA ALA A 501 5.23 -1.34 7.08
C ALA A 501 5.39 -1.85 8.51
N LEU A 502 6.63 -1.81 8.98
CA LEU A 502 6.96 -2.08 10.39
C LEU A 502 6.85 -0.78 11.20
N GLU A 503 6.34 -0.89 12.41
CA GLU A 503 6.29 0.16 13.41
C GLU A 503 7.54 0.11 14.29
N GLN A 504 7.80 1.16 15.07
CA GLN A 504 9.02 1.30 15.88
C GLN A 504 9.22 0.16 16.91
N ASP A 505 8.12 -0.41 17.39
CA ASP A 505 8.07 -1.50 18.38
C ASP A 505 8.12 -2.90 17.74
N GLY A 506 8.20 -3.00 16.42
CA GLY A 506 8.14 -4.27 15.68
C GLY A 506 6.72 -4.72 15.34
N SER A 507 5.68 -3.96 15.73
CA SER A 507 4.33 -4.16 15.23
C SER A 507 4.28 -3.95 13.70
N ALA A 508 3.31 -4.55 13.01
CA ALA A 508 3.17 -4.40 11.57
C ALA A 508 1.76 -3.99 11.15
N HIS A 509 1.63 -3.33 10.01
CA HIS A 509 0.36 -3.12 9.32
C HIS A 509 0.54 -3.23 7.81
N GLY A 510 -0.55 -3.51 7.11
CA GLY A 510 -0.57 -3.57 5.65
C GLY A 510 -1.65 -2.64 5.09
N VAL A 511 -1.38 -2.07 3.92
CA VAL A 511 -2.31 -1.17 3.23
C VAL A 511 -2.40 -1.55 1.76
N LEU A 512 -3.62 -1.74 1.27
CA LEU A 512 -3.96 -1.94 -0.12
C LEU A 512 -4.70 -0.70 -0.64
N LEU A 513 -4.27 -0.16 -1.78
CA LEU A 513 -5.10 0.71 -2.61
C LEU A 513 -5.75 -0.14 -3.71
N LEU A 514 -7.07 -0.34 -3.64
CA LEU A 514 -7.82 -1.06 -4.66
C LEU A 514 -8.15 -0.13 -5.84
N ASN A 515 -7.14 0.10 -6.68
CA ASN A 515 -7.24 0.90 -7.90
C ASN A 515 -6.37 0.22 -8.99
N SER A 516 -6.88 0.06 -10.20
CA SER A 516 -6.20 -0.64 -11.31
C SER A 516 -5.76 0.28 -12.45
N ASN A 517 -6.07 1.58 -12.35
CA ASN A 517 -5.59 2.58 -13.30
C ASN A 517 -4.07 2.73 -13.19
N ALA A 518 -3.45 3.25 -14.26
CA ALA A 518 -2.04 3.58 -14.25
C ALA A 518 -1.73 4.53 -13.08
N MET A 519 -0.68 4.22 -12.33
CA MET A 519 -0.32 4.99 -11.16
C MET A 519 1.19 4.97 -10.90
N ASP A 520 1.62 5.84 -10.00
CA ASP A 520 2.93 5.74 -9.39
C ASP A 520 2.88 6.09 -7.91
N VAL A 521 3.94 5.70 -7.21
CA VAL A 521 4.16 6.03 -5.80
C VAL A 521 5.49 6.73 -5.61
N SER A 522 5.53 7.73 -4.74
CA SER A 522 6.75 8.43 -4.34
C SER A 522 7.04 8.24 -2.87
N PHE A 523 8.28 7.92 -2.53
CA PHE A 523 8.78 7.79 -1.17
C PHE A 523 9.69 8.98 -0.82
N GLN A 524 9.51 9.54 0.37
CA GLN A 524 10.32 10.66 0.87
C GLN A 524 10.82 10.41 2.30
N PRO A 525 11.89 11.10 2.75
CA PRO A 525 12.60 10.71 3.97
C PRO A 525 11.90 11.05 5.28
N THR A 526 10.80 11.81 5.27
CA THR A 526 10.12 12.33 6.47
C THR A 526 9.72 11.31 7.53
N PRO A 527 9.46 10.02 7.30
CA PRO A 527 9.14 9.24 6.10
C PRO A 527 7.68 9.42 5.65
N ALA A 528 7.46 9.53 4.34
CA ALA A 528 6.11 9.62 3.78
C ALA A 528 6.02 8.99 2.39
N LEU A 529 4.78 8.74 1.97
CA LEU A 529 4.40 8.10 0.73
C LEU A 529 3.32 8.95 0.04
N THR A 530 3.45 9.18 -1.25
CA THR A 530 2.42 9.82 -2.09
C THR A 530 1.98 8.86 -3.19
N TYR A 531 0.67 8.62 -3.29
CA TYR A 531 0.04 7.92 -4.41
C TYR A 531 -0.42 8.93 -5.45
N ARG A 532 -0.20 8.64 -6.74
CA ARG A 532 -0.81 9.37 -7.86
C ARG A 532 -1.36 8.38 -8.87
N THR A 533 -2.67 8.40 -9.09
CA THR A 533 -3.36 7.53 -10.05
C THR A 533 -4.10 8.35 -11.09
N THR A 534 -4.20 7.82 -12.31
CA THR A 534 -4.80 8.50 -13.46
C THR A 534 -6.31 8.32 -13.56
N GLY A 535 -6.96 7.70 -12.57
CA GLY A 535 -8.40 7.47 -12.60
C GLY A 535 -8.95 6.68 -11.42
N GLY A 536 -10.18 6.21 -11.57
CA GLY A 536 -10.87 5.42 -10.56
C GLY A 536 -11.27 6.23 -9.32
N ILE A 537 -11.18 5.61 -8.15
CA ILE A 537 -11.42 6.20 -6.84
C ILE A 537 -10.27 5.87 -5.88
N LEU A 538 -10.27 6.48 -4.69
CA LEU A 538 -9.33 6.14 -3.62
C LEU A 538 -10.01 5.17 -2.64
N ASP A 539 -9.88 3.85 -2.89
CA ASP A 539 -10.44 2.79 -2.05
C ASP A 539 -9.33 2.03 -1.30
N PHE A 540 -9.13 2.38 -0.04
CA PHE A 540 -8.05 1.83 0.79
C PHE A 540 -8.57 0.79 1.76
N TYR A 541 -7.88 -0.34 1.85
CA TYR A 541 -8.07 -1.36 2.88
C TYR A 541 -6.82 -1.47 3.74
N MET A 542 -7.01 -1.57 5.05
CA MET A 542 -5.91 -1.71 6.00
C MET A 542 -6.11 -2.88 6.95
N VAL A 543 -5.02 -3.55 7.27
CA VAL A 543 -4.97 -4.71 8.16
C VAL A 543 -3.86 -4.50 9.21
N LEU A 544 -4.17 -4.76 10.49
CA LEU A 544 -3.35 -4.33 11.64
C LEU A 544 -2.83 -5.50 12.52
N GLY A 545 -2.67 -6.70 11.96
CA GLY A 545 -2.08 -7.84 12.67
C GLY A 545 -0.72 -7.45 13.30
N PRO A 546 -0.47 -7.71 14.59
CA PRO A 546 0.72 -7.16 15.24
C PRO A 546 2.03 -7.71 14.66
N THR A 547 2.03 -8.85 13.97
CA THR A 547 3.22 -9.39 13.30
C THR A 547 3.10 -9.30 11.77
N PRO A 548 4.21 -9.22 11.03
CA PRO A 548 4.21 -9.27 9.56
C PRO A 548 3.39 -10.44 8.99
N GLU A 549 3.51 -11.59 9.65
CA GLU A 549 2.78 -12.79 9.29
C GLU A 549 1.25 -12.61 9.40
N LEU A 550 0.77 -12.07 10.52
CA LEU A 550 -0.67 -11.83 10.73
C LEU A 550 -1.21 -10.79 9.75
N VAL A 551 -0.41 -9.78 9.40
CA VAL A 551 -0.77 -8.80 8.36
C VAL A 551 -0.99 -9.49 7.02
N THR A 552 -0.08 -10.37 6.57
CA THR A 552 -0.29 -11.12 5.31
C THR A 552 -1.48 -12.07 5.41
N GLN A 553 -1.70 -12.70 6.56
CA GLN A 553 -2.86 -13.58 6.75
C GLN A 553 -4.19 -12.84 6.61
N GLN A 554 -4.28 -11.62 7.16
CA GLN A 554 -5.45 -10.76 7.04
C GLN A 554 -5.60 -10.21 5.61
N TYR A 555 -4.50 -9.80 4.98
CA TYR A 555 -4.51 -9.32 3.60
C TYR A 555 -5.03 -10.39 2.63
N THR A 556 -4.51 -11.60 2.71
CA THR A 556 -4.96 -12.73 1.87
C THR A 556 -6.32 -13.28 2.28
N GLU A 557 -6.78 -13.05 3.50
CA GLU A 557 -8.18 -13.31 3.85
C GLU A 557 -9.10 -12.38 3.07
N LEU A 558 -8.75 -11.10 2.99
CA LEU A 558 -9.45 -10.09 2.21
C LEU A 558 -9.42 -10.38 0.70
N ILE A 559 -8.23 -10.58 0.10
CA ILE A 559 -8.11 -10.74 -1.37
C ILE A 559 -8.35 -12.19 -1.85
N GLY A 560 -8.34 -13.16 -0.94
CA GLY A 560 -8.40 -14.58 -1.27
C GLY A 560 -7.04 -15.28 -1.08
N ARG A 561 -7.08 -16.44 -0.43
CA ARG A 561 -5.87 -17.20 -0.09
C ARG A 561 -5.27 -17.89 -1.34
N PRO A 562 -3.96 -18.13 -1.38
CA PRO A 562 -3.31 -18.76 -2.53
C PRO A 562 -3.90 -20.12 -2.90
N ALA A 563 -3.89 -20.45 -4.19
CA ALA A 563 -4.28 -21.77 -4.69
C ALA A 563 -3.37 -22.86 -4.11
N MET A 564 -3.95 -24.01 -3.76
CA MET A 564 -3.16 -25.19 -3.44
C MET A 564 -2.58 -25.77 -4.73
N THR A 565 -1.27 -25.96 -4.80
CA THR A 565 -0.63 -26.59 -5.97
C THR A 565 -0.68 -28.12 -5.88
N PRO A 566 -0.65 -28.84 -7.00
CA PRO A 566 -0.51 -30.28 -6.99
C PRO A 566 0.93 -30.66 -6.58
N TYR A 567 1.09 -31.81 -5.93
CA TYR A 567 2.37 -32.21 -5.33
C TYR A 567 3.51 -32.30 -6.36
N TRP A 568 3.19 -32.73 -7.59
CA TRP A 568 4.15 -32.85 -8.69
C TRP A 568 4.71 -31.50 -9.15
N ALA A 569 3.97 -30.40 -8.95
CA ALA A 569 4.40 -29.06 -9.37
C ALA A 569 5.57 -28.53 -8.52
N LEU A 570 5.80 -29.12 -7.34
CA LEU A 570 6.96 -28.84 -6.48
C LEU A 570 8.25 -29.51 -6.95
N GLY A 571 8.15 -30.42 -7.92
CA GLY A 571 9.32 -31.01 -8.57
C GLY A 571 10.06 -30.00 -9.46
N PHE A 572 11.30 -30.33 -9.79
CA PHE A 572 12.09 -29.54 -10.72
C PHE A 572 11.48 -29.56 -12.13
N GLN A 573 11.59 -28.44 -12.85
CA GLN A 573 10.96 -28.25 -14.16
C GLN A 573 11.97 -27.79 -15.21
N LEU A 574 11.83 -28.29 -16.43
CA LEU A 574 12.64 -27.92 -17.58
C LEU A 574 11.80 -27.26 -18.67
N SER A 575 12.29 -26.15 -19.18
CA SER A 575 11.71 -25.40 -20.28
C SER A 575 12.81 -24.76 -21.14
N ARG A 576 12.46 -24.35 -22.36
CA ARG A 576 13.28 -23.53 -23.26
C ARG A 576 12.39 -22.96 -24.35
N TYR A 577 12.63 -21.70 -24.72
CA TYR A 577 12.20 -21.16 -26.00
C TYR A 577 13.18 -21.58 -27.11
N GLY A 578 12.69 -22.31 -28.11
CA GLY A 578 13.45 -22.78 -29.27
C GLY A 578 13.77 -24.28 -29.23
N TYR A 579 12.86 -25.13 -28.77
CA TYR A 579 12.99 -26.58 -29.05
C TYR A 579 12.68 -26.84 -30.53
N GLU A 580 13.54 -27.61 -31.21
CA GLU A 580 13.42 -27.80 -32.66
C GLU A 580 12.31 -28.78 -33.05
N ASN A 581 12.11 -29.85 -32.27
CA ASN A 581 11.17 -30.94 -32.57
C ASN A 581 10.95 -31.86 -31.37
N ASP A 582 10.01 -32.81 -31.50
CA ASP A 582 9.71 -33.82 -30.46
C ASP A 582 10.93 -34.69 -30.07
N LYS A 583 11.84 -34.96 -31.00
CA LYS A 583 13.03 -35.78 -30.74
C LYS A 583 14.00 -35.08 -29.78
N GLU A 584 14.22 -33.78 -29.92
CA GLU A 584 15.07 -33.02 -28.99
C GLU A 584 14.58 -33.13 -27.54
N ILE A 585 13.26 -33.00 -27.34
CA ILE A 585 12.65 -33.15 -26.01
C ILE A 585 12.83 -34.59 -25.49
N SER A 586 12.62 -35.60 -26.34
CA SER A 586 12.81 -37.00 -25.95
C SER A 586 14.26 -37.31 -25.54
N GLN A 587 15.23 -36.78 -26.30
CA GLN A 587 16.65 -36.98 -26.03
C GLN A 587 17.05 -36.27 -24.73
N LEU A 588 16.56 -35.05 -24.49
CA LEU A 588 16.78 -34.34 -23.24
C LEU A 588 16.25 -35.15 -22.05
N TYR A 589 15.04 -35.72 -22.16
CA TYR A 589 14.47 -36.57 -21.11
C TYR A 589 15.35 -37.80 -20.85
N GLU A 590 15.81 -38.49 -21.90
CA GLU A 590 16.72 -39.64 -21.77
C GLU A 590 18.05 -39.27 -21.11
N GLU A 591 18.66 -38.14 -21.50
CA GLU A 591 19.90 -37.62 -20.92
C GLU A 591 19.73 -37.29 -19.42
N MET A 592 18.61 -36.68 -19.03
CA MET A 592 18.30 -36.36 -17.63
C MET A 592 18.08 -37.63 -16.79
N MET A 593 17.38 -38.63 -17.35
CA MET A 593 17.19 -39.92 -16.69
C MET A 593 18.52 -40.68 -16.55
N ALA A 594 19.37 -40.68 -17.58
CA ALA A 594 20.68 -41.30 -17.56
C ALA A 594 21.61 -40.63 -16.52
N ALA A 595 21.55 -39.31 -16.40
CA ALA A 595 22.27 -38.53 -15.39
C ALA A 595 21.71 -38.67 -13.96
N GLN A 596 20.56 -39.34 -13.80
CA GLN A 596 19.85 -39.51 -12.53
C GLN A 596 19.53 -38.18 -11.83
N ILE A 597 19.14 -37.17 -12.61
CA ILE A 597 18.72 -35.87 -12.11
C ILE A 597 17.20 -35.87 -11.93
N PRO A 598 16.69 -35.68 -10.70
CA PRO A 598 15.25 -35.66 -10.47
C PRO A 598 14.58 -34.46 -11.14
N TYR A 599 13.51 -34.72 -11.88
CA TYR A 599 12.62 -33.67 -12.37
C TYR A 599 11.24 -34.25 -12.70
N ASP A 600 10.22 -33.41 -12.64
CA ASP A 600 8.83 -33.83 -12.72
C ASP A 600 8.10 -33.27 -13.95
N VAL A 601 8.47 -32.05 -14.35
CA VAL A 601 7.69 -31.30 -15.34
C VAL A 601 8.55 -30.94 -16.55
N GLN A 602 8.09 -31.35 -17.72
CA GLN A 602 8.59 -30.88 -18.99
C GLN A 602 7.66 -29.80 -19.55
N HIS A 603 8.23 -28.71 -20.01
CA HIS A 603 7.53 -27.67 -20.77
C HIS A 603 7.96 -27.71 -22.23
N VAL A 604 7.12 -27.13 -23.08
CA VAL A 604 7.46 -26.74 -24.43
C VAL A 604 6.88 -25.34 -24.66
N ASP A 605 7.71 -24.45 -25.18
CA ASP A 605 7.35 -23.08 -25.51
C ASP A 605 6.59 -23.03 -26.85
N ILE A 606 6.28 -21.85 -27.37
CA ILE A 606 5.45 -21.62 -28.56
C ILE A 606 5.92 -22.35 -29.84
N ASP A 607 7.10 -22.97 -29.84
CA ASP A 607 7.64 -23.79 -30.94
C ASP A 607 6.75 -24.99 -31.30
N TYR A 608 5.98 -25.52 -30.34
CA TYR A 608 5.06 -26.62 -30.62
C TYR A 608 3.87 -26.19 -31.49
N MET A 609 3.56 -24.89 -31.51
CA MET A 609 2.43 -24.34 -32.24
C MET A 609 2.81 -24.11 -33.71
N ASP A 610 1.90 -24.41 -34.64
CA ASP A 610 2.10 -24.08 -36.05
C ASP A 610 2.13 -22.56 -36.21
N ARG A 611 3.27 -22.02 -36.64
CA ARG A 611 3.46 -20.56 -36.82
C ARG A 611 3.06 -19.74 -35.58
N LYS A 612 3.24 -20.30 -34.37
CA LYS A 612 2.90 -19.66 -33.08
C LYS A 612 1.40 -19.36 -32.95
N LEU A 613 0.56 -20.14 -33.63
CA LEU A 613 -0.90 -20.05 -33.53
C LEU A 613 -1.37 -20.92 -32.36
N ASP A 614 -2.01 -20.28 -31.38
CA ASP A 614 -2.62 -20.95 -30.24
C ASP A 614 -3.51 -22.15 -30.67
N PHE A 615 -3.53 -23.22 -29.87
CA PHE A 615 -4.32 -24.45 -30.15
C PHE A 615 -4.00 -25.19 -31.46
N THR A 616 -2.84 -24.93 -32.08
CA THR A 616 -2.36 -25.68 -33.25
C THR A 616 -1.13 -26.55 -32.92
N LEU A 617 -0.71 -27.39 -33.87
CA LEU A 617 0.46 -28.27 -33.72
C LEU A 617 1.35 -28.18 -34.96
N SER A 618 2.60 -27.73 -34.75
CA SER A 618 3.63 -27.57 -35.78
C SER A 618 3.97 -28.89 -36.48
N PRO A 619 4.30 -28.87 -37.78
CA PRO A 619 4.81 -30.05 -38.50
C PRO A 619 6.03 -30.71 -37.84
N SER A 620 6.84 -29.97 -37.08
CA SER A 620 8.00 -30.51 -36.35
C SER A 620 7.65 -31.22 -35.03
N PHE A 621 6.38 -31.15 -34.61
CA PHE A 621 5.90 -31.66 -33.31
C PHE A 621 4.72 -32.62 -33.44
N GLN A 622 4.53 -33.25 -34.61
CA GLN A 622 3.37 -34.13 -34.85
C GLN A 622 3.28 -35.32 -33.89
N ASN A 623 4.40 -35.76 -33.29
CA ASN A 623 4.42 -36.86 -32.31
C ASN A 623 4.39 -36.38 -30.86
N LEU A 624 4.23 -35.08 -30.60
CA LEU A 624 4.28 -34.53 -29.24
C LEU A 624 3.25 -35.18 -28.31
N GLY A 625 2.02 -35.43 -28.79
CA GLY A 625 0.99 -36.13 -27.99
C GLY A 625 1.43 -37.54 -27.55
N LEU A 626 2.10 -38.29 -28.42
CA LEU A 626 2.66 -39.61 -28.11
C LEU A 626 3.80 -39.51 -27.09
N LEU A 627 4.68 -38.51 -27.24
CA LEU A 627 5.78 -38.26 -26.31
C LEU A 627 5.25 -37.91 -24.92
N ILE A 628 4.24 -37.04 -24.83
CA ILE A 628 3.55 -36.70 -23.58
C ILE A 628 3.04 -37.98 -22.91
N ASP A 629 2.28 -38.81 -23.64
CA ASP A 629 1.74 -40.06 -23.09
C ASP A 629 2.83 -41.04 -22.62
N GLN A 630 3.95 -41.12 -23.33
CA GLN A 630 5.10 -41.95 -22.95
C GLN A 630 5.78 -41.43 -21.68
N MET A 631 6.07 -40.13 -21.59
CA MET A 631 6.68 -39.51 -20.41
C MET A 631 5.76 -39.65 -19.19
N LYS A 632 4.45 -39.46 -19.36
CA LYS A 632 3.46 -39.61 -18.29
C LYS A 632 3.35 -41.04 -17.76
N LYS A 633 3.55 -42.08 -18.60
CA LYS A 633 3.65 -43.48 -18.13
C LYS A 633 4.81 -43.68 -17.16
N ASN A 634 5.88 -42.91 -17.30
CA ASN A 634 7.04 -42.91 -16.39
C ASN A 634 6.86 -41.98 -15.17
N GLY A 635 5.69 -41.34 -15.05
CA GLY A 635 5.32 -40.47 -13.94
C GLY A 635 5.74 -39.01 -14.08
N MET A 636 6.17 -38.60 -15.27
CA MET A 636 6.39 -37.19 -15.61
C MET A 636 5.07 -36.45 -15.81
N ARG A 637 5.14 -35.13 -15.85
CA ARG A 637 4.04 -34.20 -16.12
C ARG A 637 4.42 -33.23 -17.21
N PHE A 638 3.42 -32.71 -17.91
CA PHE A 638 3.64 -31.79 -19.03
C PHE A 638 2.86 -30.50 -18.84
N VAL A 639 3.50 -29.36 -19.08
CA VAL A 639 2.86 -28.03 -19.04
C VAL A 639 3.07 -27.35 -20.39
N LEU A 640 2.01 -26.75 -20.94
CA LEU A 640 2.03 -26.05 -22.22
C LEU A 640 1.86 -24.55 -22.02
N ILE A 641 2.55 -23.76 -22.82
CA ILE A 641 2.31 -22.32 -22.93
C ILE A 641 1.06 -22.04 -23.78
N LEU A 642 0.33 -20.97 -23.48
CA LEU A 642 -0.72 -20.37 -24.32
C LEU A 642 -0.65 -18.85 -24.23
N ASP A 643 -0.83 -18.19 -25.37
CA ASP A 643 -0.86 -16.72 -25.46
C ASP A 643 -2.29 -16.22 -25.67
N PRO A 644 -2.68 -15.05 -25.13
CA PRO A 644 -4.05 -14.58 -25.29
C PRO A 644 -4.39 -14.17 -26.74
N ALA A 645 -3.42 -13.74 -27.53
CA ALA A 645 -3.66 -13.06 -28.79
C ALA A 645 -3.89 -14.05 -29.95
N ILE A 646 -5.05 -13.98 -30.61
CA ILE A 646 -5.48 -14.94 -31.64
C ILE A 646 -5.34 -14.36 -33.04
N SER A 647 -4.57 -15.00 -33.93
CA SER A 647 -4.41 -14.57 -35.33
C SER A 647 -5.74 -14.52 -36.08
N GLY A 648 -5.99 -13.40 -36.77
CA GLY A 648 -7.16 -13.19 -37.62
C GLY A 648 -6.86 -13.21 -39.13
N ASN A 649 -5.61 -13.42 -39.54
CA ASN A 649 -5.25 -13.48 -40.96
C ASN A 649 -5.39 -14.88 -41.58
N GLU A 650 -5.74 -15.89 -40.78
CA GLU A 650 -5.86 -17.28 -41.25
C GLU A 650 -7.20 -17.55 -41.96
N THR A 651 -7.16 -18.31 -43.06
CA THR A 651 -8.37 -18.73 -43.79
C THR A 651 -9.09 -19.90 -43.13
N HIS A 652 -8.34 -20.80 -42.48
CA HIS A 652 -8.86 -22.02 -41.85
C HIS A 652 -8.38 -22.15 -40.40
N TYR A 653 -8.92 -21.32 -39.51
CA TYR A 653 -8.57 -21.34 -38.09
C TYR A 653 -9.83 -21.32 -37.20
N PRO A 654 -10.28 -22.50 -36.71
CA PRO A 654 -11.53 -22.63 -35.95
C PRO A 654 -11.58 -21.76 -34.69
N THR A 655 -10.46 -21.63 -33.98
CA THR A 655 -10.33 -20.82 -32.76
C THR A 655 -10.73 -19.37 -33.00
N PHE A 656 -10.17 -18.73 -34.02
CA PHE A 656 -10.52 -17.34 -34.38
C PHE A 656 -11.97 -17.22 -34.83
N LYS A 657 -12.42 -18.12 -35.72
CA LYS A 657 -13.80 -18.13 -36.24
C LYS A 657 -14.83 -18.26 -35.11
N ARG A 658 -14.64 -19.21 -34.19
CA ARG A 658 -15.50 -19.38 -33.02
C ARG A 658 -15.44 -18.17 -32.08
N GLY A 659 -14.26 -17.55 -31.92
CA GLY A 659 -14.13 -16.31 -31.17
C GLY A 659 -14.97 -15.17 -31.76
N GLN A 660 -15.00 -15.04 -33.08
CA GLN A 660 -15.87 -14.07 -33.77
C GLN A 660 -17.35 -14.41 -33.59
N GLU A 661 -17.74 -15.67 -33.79
CA GLU A 661 -19.13 -16.16 -33.61
C GLU A 661 -19.66 -15.92 -32.19
N ASN A 662 -18.79 -16.08 -31.17
CA ASN A 662 -19.14 -15.88 -29.76
C ASN A 662 -18.87 -14.44 -29.26
N ASN A 663 -18.46 -13.53 -30.16
CA ASN A 663 -18.20 -12.11 -29.86
C ASN A 663 -17.26 -11.92 -28.65
N VAL A 664 -16.12 -12.62 -28.63
CA VAL A 664 -15.19 -12.64 -27.49
C VAL A 664 -14.10 -11.57 -27.55
N PHE A 665 -13.84 -10.99 -28.72
CA PHE A 665 -12.71 -10.09 -28.91
C PHE A 665 -12.99 -8.64 -28.47
N ILE A 666 -11.93 -7.97 -28.02
CA ILE A 666 -11.91 -6.54 -27.70
C ILE A 666 -12.09 -5.72 -28.98
N LYS A 667 -12.91 -4.68 -28.88
CA LYS A 667 -13.39 -3.89 -30.03
C LYS A 667 -13.35 -2.39 -29.76
N TRP A 668 -13.37 -1.61 -30.83
CA TRP A 668 -13.55 -0.18 -30.74
C TRP A 668 -14.94 0.20 -30.24
N PRO A 669 -15.09 1.30 -29.47
CA PRO A 669 -16.37 1.71 -28.90
C PRO A 669 -17.37 2.24 -29.93
N ASP A 670 -16.89 2.78 -31.07
CA ASP A 670 -17.66 3.53 -32.06
C ASP A 670 -18.18 2.67 -33.23
N ASN A 671 -17.39 1.71 -33.70
CA ASN A 671 -17.67 0.95 -34.94
C ASN A 671 -17.74 -0.57 -34.76
N ASN A 672 -17.52 -1.09 -33.54
CA ASN A 672 -17.59 -2.52 -33.20
C ASN A 672 -16.60 -3.40 -34.01
N GLU A 673 -15.59 -2.82 -34.65
CA GLU A 673 -14.47 -3.55 -35.27
C GLU A 673 -13.47 -4.02 -34.20
N ILE A 674 -12.75 -5.10 -34.49
CA ILE A 674 -11.69 -5.64 -33.62
C ILE A 674 -10.54 -4.64 -33.52
N VAL A 675 -10.00 -4.46 -32.32
CA VAL A 675 -8.74 -3.75 -32.12
C VAL A 675 -7.59 -4.70 -32.43
N TRP A 676 -6.97 -4.52 -33.59
CA TRP A 676 -5.91 -5.39 -34.08
C TRP A 676 -4.55 -4.99 -33.53
N GLY A 677 -3.83 -5.94 -32.95
CA GLY A 677 -2.41 -5.80 -32.59
C GLY A 677 -1.54 -6.80 -33.35
N LYS A 678 -0.31 -6.99 -32.87
CA LYS A 678 0.66 -7.98 -33.36
C LYS A 678 1.41 -8.60 -32.18
N VAL A 679 1.55 -9.93 -32.17
CA VAL A 679 2.37 -10.66 -31.18
C VAL A 679 3.16 -11.74 -31.94
N TRP A 680 3.28 -12.96 -31.41
CA TRP A 680 4.08 -14.06 -31.98
C TRP A 680 3.57 -14.66 -33.29
N PRO A 681 2.24 -14.80 -33.54
CA PRO A 681 1.75 -15.43 -34.76
C PRO A 681 2.35 -14.86 -36.03
N ASP A 682 2.89 -15.71 -36.90
CA ASP A 682 3.40 -15.34 -38.21
C ASP A 682 2.26 -15.31 -39.25
N LEU A 683 2.40 -14.54 -40.34
CA LEU A 683 1.49 -14.51 -41.49
C LEU A 683 1.55 -15.83 -42.30
N PRO A 684 0.48 -16.19 -43.04
CA PRO A 684 0.51 -17.39 -43.86
C PRO A 684 1.41 -17.22 -45.07
N ASN A 685 2.13 -18.29 -45.43
CA ASN A 685 3.02 -18.36 -46.59
C ASN A 685 4.18 -17.35 -46.58
N VAL A 686 4.64 -16.91 -45.40
CA VAL A 686 5.85 -16.07 -45.26
C VAL A 686 7.03 -16.93 -44.82
N ASN A 687 8.21 -16.64 -45.38
CA ASN A 687 9.47 -17.21 -44.89
C ASN A 687 10.09 -16.23 -43.91
N VAL A 688 10.15 -16.60 -42.64
CA VAL A 688 10.69 -15.75 -41.57
C VAL A 688 12.22 -15.78 -41.63
N ASP A 689 12.83 -14.64 -41.95
CA ASP A 689 14.27 -14.44 -41.79
C ASP A 689 14.57 -14.02 -40.35
N ALA A 690 15.09 -14.96 -39.56
CA ALA A 690 15.42 -14.75 -38.16
C ALA A 690 16.65 -13.83 -37.95
N THR A 691 17.39 -13.48 -39.01
CA THR A 691 18.55 -12.57 -38.92
C THR A 691 18.15 -11.08 -38.92
N LEU A 692 16.92 -10.77 -39.30
CA LEU A 692 16.38 -9.41 -39.27
C LEU A 692 16.12 -8.94 -37.83
N ASP A 693 16.19 -7.63 -37.62
CA ASP A 693 15.85 -7.04 -36.32
C ASP A 693 14.36 -7.23 -35.98
N HIS A 694 14.03 -7.17 -34.70
CA HIS A 694 12.69 -7.47 -34.19
C HIS A 694 11.62 -6.56 -34.79
N GLU A 695 11.87 -5.26 -34.93
CA GLU A 695 10.88 -4.31 -35.49
C GLU A 695 10.57 -4.63 -36.95
N THR A 696 11.61 -4.95 -37.73
CA THR A 696 11.45 -5.40 -39.12
C THR A 696 10.66 -6.71 -39.20
N GLN A 697 10.93 -7.69 -38.31
CA GLN A 697 10.16 -8.93 -38.24
C GLN A 697 8.68 -8.68 -37.89
N VAL A 698 8.39 -7.80 -36.93
CA VAL A 698 7.02 -7.40 -36.57
C VAL A 698 6.29 -6.80 -37.77
N LYS A 699 6.97 -5.98 -38.56
CA LYS A 699 6.39 -5.36 -39.75
C LYS A 699 6.12 -6.37 -40.87
N LEU A 700 7.09 -7.21 -41.20
CA LEU A 700 7.05 -8.08 -42.38
C LEU A 700 6.33 -9.42 -42.15
N TYR A 701 6.46 -9.99 -40.95
CA TYR A 701 6.09 -11.39 -40.72
C TYR A 701 4.93 -11.57 -39.74
N ARG A 702 4.80 -10.73 -38.72
CA ARG A 702 3.78 -10.95 -37.67
C ARG A 702 2.36 -10.62 -38.17
N ALA A 703 1.46 -11.58 -37.95
CA ALA A 703 0.04 -11.49 -38.30
C ALA A 703 -0.72 -10.53 -37.38
N TYR A 704 -1.89 -10.08 -37.85
CA TYR A 704 -2.81 -9.30 -37.06
C TYR A 704 -3.53 -10.23 -36.08
N VAL A 705 -3.52 -9.85 -34.81
CA VAL A 705 -4.11 -10.65 -33.74
C VAL A 705 -5.21 -9.88 -33.02
N ALA A 706 -6.23 -10.61 -32.60
CA ALA A 706 -7.34 -10.13 -31.80
C ALA A 706 -7.15 -10.56 -30.35
N PHE A 707 -7.45 -9.66 -29.42
CA PHE A 707 -7.32 -9.93 -27.98
C PHE A 707 -8.69 -10.31 -27.41
N PRO A 708 -8.85 -11.48 -26.78
CA PRO A 708 -10.07 -11.87 -26.08
C PRO A 708 -10.32 -10.98 -24.85
N ASP A 709 -11.58 -10.65 -24.60
CA ASP A 709 -12.06 -9.93 -23.42
C ASP A 709 -12.42 -10.93 -22.32
N PHE A 710 -11.45 -11.28 -21.47
CA PHE A 710 -11.63 -12.29 -20.41
C PHE A 710 -12.55 -11.86 -19.27
N LEU A 711 -13.05 -10.61 -19.26
CA LEU A 711 -14.06 -10.16 -18.31
C LEU A 711 -15.46 -10.70 -18.67
N ARG A 712 -15.65 -11.24 -19.88
CA ARG A 712 -16.93 -11.82 -20.33
C ARG A 712 -17.05 -13.30 -20.00
N ASP A 713 -18.25 -13.70 -19.60
CA ASP A 713 -18.61 -15.11 -19.45
C ASP A 713 -18.55 -15.88 -20.79
N SER A 714 -18.87 -15.22 -21.92
CA SER A 714 -18.78 -15.83 -23.25
C SER A 714 -17.33 -16.18 -23.62
N THR A 715 -16.38 -15.30 -23.28
CA THR A 715 -14.94 -15.55 -23.48
C THR A 715 -14.46 -16.69 -22.60
N ALA A 716 -14.90 -16.75 -21.34
CA ALA A 716 -14.56 -17.87 -20.46
C ALA A 716 -15.07 -19.21 -21.01
N ALA A 717 -16.29 -19.26 -21.56
CA ALA A 717 -16.84 -20.45 -22.19
C ALA A 717 -16.09 -20.86 -23.47
N TRP A 718 -15.78 -19.89 -24.33
CA TRP A 718 -14.99 -20.11 -25.54
C TRP A 718 -13.58 -20.62 -25.20
N TRP A 719 -12.86 -19.96 -24.29
CA TRP A 719 -11.51 -20.36 -23.88
C TRP A 719 -11.46 -21.77 -23.31
N LYS A 720 -12.42 -22.13 -22.44
CA LYS A 720 -12.58 -23.49 -21.92
C LYS A 720 -12.77 -24.52 -23.04
N LYS A 721 -13.54 -24.19 -24.08
CA LYS A 721 -13.78 -25.06 -25.23
C LYS A 721 -12.51 -25.27 -26.06
N GLU A 722 -11.77 -24.20 -26.35
CA GLU A 722 -10.50 -24.31 -27.09
C GLU A 722 -9.49 -25.18 -26.33
N ILE A 723 -9.35 -24.98 -25.01
CA ILE A 723 -8.52 -25.81 -24.13
C ILE A 723 -9.00 -27.28 -24.11
N GLN A 724 -10.32 -27.51 -24.11
CA GLN A 724 -10.89 -28.85 -24.18
C GLN A 724 -10.55 -29.56 -25.50
N GLU A 725 -10.64 -28.87 -26.63
CA GLU A 725 -10.30 -29.42 -27.95
C GLU A 725 -8.79 -29.62 -28.13
N LEU A 726 -7.94 -28.83 -27.44
CA LEU A 726 -6.50 -29.09 -27.38
C LEU A 726 -6.20 -30.38 -26.60
N TYR A 727 -6.87 -30.56 -25.46
CA TYR A 727 -6.69 -31.73 -24.61
C TYR A 727 -7.27 -33.01 -25.24
N VAL A 728 -8.41 -32.93 -25.93
CA VAL A 728 -9.05 -34.01 -26.69
C VAL A 728 -9.40 -33.48 -28.06
N ASN A 729 -8.51 -33.73 -29.03
CA ASN A 729 -8.72 -33.26 -30.39
C ASN A 729 -9.87 -34.03 -31.07
N PRO A 730 -10.97 -33.35 -31.45
CA PRO A 730 -12.17 -34.02 -31.96
C PRO A 730 -11.99 -34.53 -33.39
N GLN A 731 -11.08 -33.93 -34.18
CA GLN A 731 -10.87 -34.29 -35.59
C GLN A 731 -9.73 -35.30 -35.74
N GLU A 732 -8.65 -35.10 -34.99
CA GLU A 732 -7.45 -35.93 -35.05
C GLU A 732 -7.05 -36.37 -33.65
N PRO A 733 -7.69 -37.41 -33.07
CA PRO A 733 -7.44 -37.83 -31.69
C PRO A 733 -5.97 -38.11 -31.36
N LYS A 734 -5.17 -38.53 -32.36
CA LYS A 734 -3.71 -38.75 -32.23
C LYS A 734 -2.91 -37.48 -31.94
N LYS A 735 -3.45 -36.31 -32.27
CA LYS A 735 -2.85 -34.98 -32.00
C LYS A 735 -3.33 -34.37 -30.69
N SER A 736 -4.08 -35.10 -29.88
CA SER A 736 -4.48 -34.63 -28.54
C SER A 736 -3.25 -34.42 -27.66
N LEU A 737 -3.19 -33.30 -26.95
CA LEU A 737 -2.08 -33.00 -26.03
C LEU A 737 -2.55 -33.13 -24.58
N LYS A 738 -2.18 -34.23 -23.92
CA LYS A 738 -2.62 -34.55 -22.55
C LYS A 738 -1.83 -33.83 -21.47
N PHE A 739 -1.83 -32.49 -21.48
CA PHE A 739 -1.15 -31.64 -20.50
C PHE A 739 -1.71 -31.79 -19.06
N ASP A 740 -0.92 -31.43 -18.06
CA ASP A 740 -1.28 -31.49 -16.63
C ASP A 740 -1.43 -30.09 -15.99
N GLY A 741 -0.93 -29.05 -16.66
CA GLY A 741 -1.08 -27.65 -16.29
C GLY A 741 -0.87 -26.75 -17.49
N LEU A 742 -1.15 -25.46 -17.31
CA LEU A 742 -0.99 -24.45 -18.36
C LEU A 742 -0.15 -23.28 -17.86
N TRP A 743 0.65 -22.73 -18.76
CA TRP A 743 1.40 -21.50 -18.60
C TRP A 743 0.75 -20.46 -19.51
N ILE A 744 0.14 -19.42 -18.95
CA ILE A 744 -0.43 -18.31 -19.71
C ILE A 744 0.55 -17.14 -19.69
N ASP A 745 0.98 -16.72 -20.87
CA ASP A 745 2.01 -15.71 -21.06
C ASP A 745 1.51 -14.53 -21.91
N MET A 746 2.32 -13.48 -22.06
CA MET A 746 2.04 -12.33 -22.92
C MET A 746 0.74 -11.58 -22.56
N ASN A 747 0.32 -11.69 -21.30
CA ASN A 747 -1.03 -11.38 -20.85
C ASN A 747 -1.15 -10.13 -19.98
N GLU A 748 -0.28 -9.14 -20.18
CA GLU A 748 -0.43 -7.80 -19.60
C GLU A 748 -1.68 -7.03 -20.07
N PRO A 749 -2.13 -7.04 -21.35
CA PRO A 749 -1.70 -7.80 -22.54
C PRO A 749 -0.53 -7.16 -23.30
N SER A 750 0.42 -7.98 -23.74
CA SER A 750 1.53 -7.53 -24.59
C SER A 750 1.10 -7.33 -26.04
N ASN A 751 1.62 -6.27 -26.67
CA ASN A 751 1.42 -5.97 -28.07
C ASN A 751 2.71 -5.41 -28.67
N PHE A 752 3.19 -5.98 -29.76
CA PHE A 752 4.44 -5.54 -30.42
C PHE A 752 4.26 -4.26 -31.26
N VAL A 753 3.04 -3.73 -31.33
CA VAL A 753 2.76 -2.39 -31.84
C VAL A 753 2.10 -1.55 -30.76
N ASP A 754 2.47 -0.28 -30.65
CA ASP A 754 1.88 0.61 -29.65
C ASP A 754 0.42 0.91 -29.98
N GLY A 755 -0.49 0.44 -29.12
CA GLY A 755 -1.93 0.62 -29.27
C GLY A 755 -2.57 -0.35 -30.24
N SER A 756 -2.54 -0.04 -31.53
CA SER A 756 -3.13 -0.88 -32.59
C SER A 756 -2.40 -0.74 -33.91
N VAL A 757 -2.61 -1.68 -34.83
CA VAL A 757 -2.03 -1.60 -36.20
C VAL A 757 -2.48 -0.36 -36.99
N ARG A 758 -3.56 0.32 -36.58
CA ARG A 758 -4.04 1.58 -37.19
C ARG A 758 -3.74 2.81 -36.32
N GLY A 759 -3.03 2.65 -35.20
CA GLY A 759 -2.87 3.68 -34.16
C GLY A 759 -4.10 3.82 -33.26
N CYS A 760 -4.07 4.81 -32.36
CA CYS A 760 -5.17 5.12 -31.44
C CYS A 760 -5.85 6.45 -31.82
N SER A 761 -7.16 6.54 -31.57
CA SER A 761 -7.98 7.69 -31.90
C SER A 761 -8.04 8.73 -30.76
N ASP A 762 -8.07 8.28 -29.50
CA ASP A 762 -8.16 9.17 -28.34
C ASP A 762 -6.77 9.52 -27.77
N LYS A 763 -6.23 10.67 -28.18
CA LYS A 763 -4.93 11.13 -27.68
C LYS A 763 -4.91 11.40 -26.17
N SER A 764 -6.04 11.80 -25.59
CA SER A 764 -6.11 12.18 -24.17
C SER A 764 -6.16 10.97 -23.24
N LEU A 765 -6.75 9.85 -23.67
CA LEU A 765 -6.71 8.61 -22.90
C LEU A 765 -5.37 7.88 -23.05
N ASN A 766 -4.77 7.88 -24.24
CA ASN A 766 -3.48 7.23 -24.45
C ASN A 766 -2.31 8.06 -23.89
N LYS A 767 -2.44 9.38 -23.82
CA LYS A 767 -1.49 10.27 -23.15
C LYS A 767 -2.24 11.20 -22.19
N PRO A 768 -2.64 10.69 -21.00
CA PRO A 768 -3.37 11.48 -20.01
C PRO A 768 -2.58 12.71 -19.57
N PRO A 769 -3.26 13.78 -19.12
CA PRO A 769 -2.58 15.01 -18.73
C PRO A 769 -1.55 14.79 -17.61
N TYR A 770 -1.81 13.84 -16.71
CA TYR A 770 -0.78 13.25 -15.86
C TYR A 770 -0.38 11.89 -16.40
N MET A 771 0.87 11.77 -16.84
CA MET A 771 1.46 10.50 -17.24
C MET A 771 2.29 9.98 -16.06
N PRO A 772 1.94 8.86 -15.40
CA PRO A 772 2.77 8.33 -14.30
C PRO A 772 4.20 8.01 -14.75
N TYR A 773 5.10 7.82 -13.77
CA TYR A 773 6.51 7.49 -14.02
C TYR A 773 6.69 6.03 -14.47
N LEU A 774 6.19 5.73 -15.67
CA LEU A 774 6.27 4.44 -16.35
C LEU A 774 7.45 4.40 -17.32
N GLU A 775 7.86 3.20 -17.71
CA GLU A 775 8.78 3.01 -18.84
C GLU A 775 8.15 3.54 -20.14
N SER A 776 8.95 4.16 -21.01
CA SER A 776 8.49 4.79 -22.25
C SER A 776 7.38 5.84 -22.04
N ARG A 777 7.51 6.65 -20.96
CA ARG A 777 6.55 7.69 -20.55
C ARG A 777 6.18 8.66 -21.68
N ASP A 778 7.11 8.94 -22.59
CA ASP A 778 6.94 9.82 -23.75
C ASP A 778 5.96 9.26 -24.78
N MET A 779 5.88 7.93 -24.91
CA MET A 779 4.99 7.21 -25.83
C MET A 779 3.53 7.10 -25.32
N GLY A 780 3.33 7.24 -24.00
CA GLY A 780 2.02 7.15 -23.37
C GLY A 780 1.61 5.73 -22.97
N LEU A 781 0.39 5.58 -22.46
CA LEU A 781 -0.14 4.33 -21.92
C LEU A 781 -0.30 3.23 -22.96
N SER A 782 -0.45 3.56 -24.25
CA SER A 782 -0.57 2.57 -25.33
C SER A 782 0.73 1.82 -25.64
N SER A 783 1.86 2.22 -25.03
CA SER A 783 3.15 1.60 -25.30
C SER A 783 3.15 0.11 -24.96
N LYS A 784 3.54 -0.73 -25.93
CA LYS A 784 3.53 -2.20 -25.84
C LYS A 784 2.19 -2.85 -25.43
N THR A 785 1.05 -2.17 -25.63
CA THR A 785 -0.27 -2.70 -25.26
C THR A 785 -1.38 -2.18 -26.19
N LEU A 786 -2.65 -2.33 -25.80
CA LEU A 786 -3.82 -1.88 -26.57
C LEU A 786 -4.07 -0.38 -26.42
N CYS A 787 -4.87 0.19 -27.33
CA CYS A 787 -5.37 1.56 -27.19
C CYS A 787 -6.27 1.69 -25.96
N MET A 788 -6.11 2.75 -25.18
CA MET A 788 -6.80 2.93 -23.89
C MET A 788 -8.33 3.08 -24.00
N GLU A 789 -8.82 3.53 -25.15
CA GLU A 789 -10.24 3.65 -25.51
C GLU A 789 -10.88 2.32 -25.89
N SER A 790 -10.10 1.24 -26.04
CA SER A 790 -10.61 -0.09 -26.40
C SER A 790 -11.67 -0.55 -25.40
N GLN A 791 -12.79 -1.10 -25.90
CA GLN A 791 -13.94 -1.41 -25.07
C GLN A 791 -13.93 -2.86 -24.59
N GLN A 792 -14.09 -3.05 -23.29
CA GLN A 792 -14.31 -4.33 -22.62
C GLN A 792 -15.66 -4.34 -21.89
N ILE A 793 -16.13 -5.53 -21.49
CA ILE A 793 -17.44 -5.71 -20.87
C ILE A 793 -17.28 -6.51 -19.58
N LEU A 794 -17.75 -5.96 -18.46
CA LEU A 794 -17.77 -6.64 -17.17
C LEU A 794 -18.80 -7.78 -17.14
N PRO A 795 -18.69 -8.73 -16.18
CA PRO A 795 -19.67 -9.81 -16.04
C PRO A 795 -21.12 -9.34 -15.85
N ASP A 796 -21.33 -8.14 -15.31
CA ASP A 796 -22.67 -7.54 -15.15
C ASP A 796 -23.23 -6.90 -16.43
N GLY A 797 -22.47 -6.94 -17.53
CA GLY A 797 -22.82 -6.38 -18.84
C GLY A 797 -22.46 -4.90 -19.01
N SER A 798 -21.92 -4.24 -17.98
CA SER A 798 -21.50 -2.84 -18.08
C SER A 798 -20.24 -2.70 -18.94
N ARG A 799 -20.16 -1.60 -19.71
CA ARG A 799 -19.03 -1.30 -20.57
C ARG A 799 -17.95 -0.57 -19.79
N VAL A 800 -16.71 -1.00 -19.96
CA VAL A 800 -15.51 -0.40 -19.37
C VAL A 800 -14.45 -0.17 -20.45
N ARG A 801 -13.55 0.78 -20.22
CA ARG A 801 -12.44 1.08 -21.13
C ARG A 801 -11.19 0.35 -20.68
N HIS A 802 -10.35 -0.02 -21.65
CA HIS A 802 -9.04 -0.60 -21.36
C HIS A 802 -8.20 0.29 -20.44
N TYR A 803 -8.33 1.62 -20.52
CA TYR A 803 -7.75 2.58 -19.56
C TYR A 803 -7.92 2.22 -18.08
N ASP A 804 -9.09 1.67 -17.71
CA ASP A 804 -9.44 1.37 -16.32
C ASP A 804 -9.09 -0.07 -15.93
N VAL A 805 -9.22 -1.02 -16.87
CA VAL A 805 -9.10 -2.46 -16.62
C VAL A 805 -7.85 -3.11 -17.24
N HIS A 806 -6.93 -2.34 -17.82
CA HIS A 806 -5.70 -2.85 -18.43
C HIS A 806 -4.94 -3.77 -17.47
N SER A 807 -4.64 -3.29 -16.27
CA SER A 807 -3.92 -4.05 -15.23
C SER A 807 -4.70 -5.27 -14.69
N LEU A 808 -5.92 -5.52 -15.17
CA LEU A 808 -6.75 -6.67 -14.81
C LEU A 808 -6.79 -7.74 -15.89
N TYR A 809 -6.13 -7.56 -17.05
CA TYR A 809 -6.24 -8.48 -18.17
C TYR A 809 -5.77 -9.91 -17.83
N GLY A 810 -4.52 -10.06 -17.37
CA GLY A 810 -3.99 -11.36 -16.95
C GLY A 810 -4.74 -11.94 -15.75
N TRP A 811 -5.18 -11.09 -14.81
CA TRP A 811 -6.06 -11.51 -13.71
C TRP A 811 -7.37 -12.14 -14.22
N ALA A 812 -8.04 -11.49 -15.18
CA ALA A 812 -9.29 -11.95 -15.75
C ALA A 812 -9.12 -13.27 -16.52
N GLN A 813 -7.97 -13.50 -17.16
CA GLN A 813 -7.62 -14.75 -17.84
C GLN A 813 -7.29 -15.91 -16.88
N THR A 814 -6.75 -15.62 -15.70
CA THR A 814 -6.20 -16.64 -14.79
C THR A 814 -7.28 -17.61 -14.29
N ARG A 815 -8.42 -17.12 -13.80
CA ARG A 815 -9.50 -17.97 -13.27
C ARG A 815 -10.12 -18.89 -14.34
N PRO A 816 -10.57 -18.39 -15.51
CA PRO A 816 -11.09 -19.25 -16.57
C PRO A 816 -10.11 -20.34 -17.00
N THR A 817 -8.81 -20.02 -17.06
CA THR A 817 -7.77 -20.99 -17.41
C THR A 817 -7.63 -22.07 -16.33
N TYR A 818 -7.60 -21.69 -15.05
CA TYR A 818 -7.53 -22.65 -13.95
C TYR A 818 -8.74 -23.60 -13.95
N GLU A 819 -9.95 -23.06 -14.13
CA GLU A 819 -11.17 -23.86 -14.24
C GLU A 819 -11.16 -24.77 -15.48
N ALA A 820 -10.60 -24.32 -16.61
CA ALA A 820 -10.45 -25.13 -17.82
C ALA A 820 -9.52 -26.33 -17.57
N VAL A 821 -8.35 -26.11 -16.97
CA VAL A 821 -7.41 -27.19 -16.61
C VAL A 821 -8.10 -28.22 -15.71
N GLN A 822 -8.84 -27.76 -14.71
CA GLN A 822 -9.58 -28.65 -13.82
C GLN A 822 -10.63 -29.48 -14.56
N ALA A 823 -11.40 -28.85 -15.43
CA ALA A 823 -12.45 -29.51 -16.19
C ALA A 823 -11.90 -30.59 -17.14
N VAL A 824 -10.81 -30.31 -17.86
CA VAL A 824 -10.28 -31.23 -18.88
C VAL A 824 -9.43 -32.35 -18.27
N THR A 825 -8.70 -32.08 -17.20
CA THR A 825 -7.83 -33.08 -16.55
C THR A 825 -8.56 -33.91 -15.49
N GLY A 826 -9.66 -33.39 -14.92
CA GLY A 826 -10.30 -33.95 -13.73
C GLY A 826 -9.44 -33.89 -12.47
N GLN A 827 -8.34 -33.10 -12.51
CA GLN A 827 -7.36 -32.95 -11.43
C GLN A 827 -7.24 -31.47 -11.03
N ARG A 828 -6.53 -31.21 -9.94
CA ARG A 828 -6.29 -29.86 -9.42
C ARG A 828 -5.64 -28.95 -10.46
N GLY A 829 -4.68 -29.50 -11.22
CA GLY A 829 -3.88 -28.76 -12.20
C GLY A 829 -3.03 -27.64 -11.57
N VAL A 830 -2.30 -26.93 -12.41
CA VAL A 830 -1.62 -25.69 -12.03
C VAL A 830 -1.69 -24.71 -13.20
N VAL A 831 -1.82 -23.42 -12.88
CA VAL A 831 -1.68 -22.33 -13.84
C VAL A 831 -0.51 -21.46 -13.42
N ILE A 832 0.36 -21.12 -14.36
CA ILE A 832 1.44 -20.14 -14.18
C ILE A 832 1.08 -18.93 -15.06
N THR A 833 0.96 -17.74 -14.47
CA THR A 833 0.59 -16.50 -15.19
C THR A 833 1.66 -15.42 -15.06
N ARG A 834 1.87 -14.64 -16.12
CA ARG A 834 2.82 -13.51 -16.10
C ARG A 834 2.22 -12.31 -15.40
N SER A 835 1.20 -11.69 -16.00
CA SER A 835 0.54 -10.53 -15.42
C SER A 835 -0.34 -10.91 -14.23
N THR A 836 -0.26 -10.11 -13.17
CA THR A 836 -0.97 -10.35 -11.90
C THR A 836 -1.51 -9.06 -11.29
N PHE A 837 -2.59 -9.20 -10.52
CA PHE A 837 -3.21 -8.14 -9.71
C PHE A 837 -3.54 -8.72 -8.31
N PRO A 838 -3.78 -7.93 -7.26
CA PRO A 838 -4.32 -8.45 -6.00
C PRO A 838 -5.44 -9.47 -6.21
N SER A 839 -5.31 -10.63 -5.58
CA SER A 839 -6.11 -11.87 -5.72
C SER A 839 -5.69 -12.87 -6.82
N SER A 840 -4.80 -12.54 -7.78
CA SER A 840 -4.37 -13.50 -8.83
C SER A 840 -3.86 -14.83 -8.28
N GLY A 841 -3.18 -14.80 -7.12
CA GLY A 841 -2.67 -15.99 -6.43
C GLY A 841 -3.73 -17.01 -6.03
N ARG A 842 -5.02 -16.64 -6.03
CA ARG A 842 -6.15 -17.52 -5.71
C ARG A 842 -6.35 -18.64 -6.75
N TRP A 843 -5.83 -18.46 -7.96
CA TRP A 843 -6.03 -19.40 -9.08
C TRP A 843 -4.72 -19.81 -9.78
N GLY A 844 -3.66 -19.01 -9.71
CA GLY A 844 -2.40 -19.29 -10.38
C GLY A 844 -1.17 -18.98 -9.53
N GLY A 845 -0.03 -19.56 -9.90
CA GLY A 845 1.28 -19.07 -9.52
C GLY A 845 1.84 -18.10 -10.54
N HIS A 846 3.07 -17.67 -10.32
CA HIS A 846 3.72 -16.64 -11.12
C HIS A 846 5.23 -16.89 -11.17
N TRP A 847 5.89 -16.53 -12.25
CA TRP A 847 7.36 -16.49 -12.33
C TRP A 847 7.80 -15.06 -12.55
N LEU A 848 8.96 -14.68 -12.04
CA LEU A 848 9.45 -13.29 -12.03
C LEU A 848 9.87 -12.76 -13.43
N GLY A 849 9.37 -13.38 -14.49
CA GLY A 849 9.59 -12.98 -15.87
C GLY A 849 10.99 -13.21 -16.41
N ASP A 850 11.28 -12.45 -17.47
CA ASP A 850 12.38 -12.63 -18.39
C ASP A 850 13.67 -12.03 -17.82
N ASN A 851 14.20 -12.67 -16.79
CA ASN A 851 15.43 -12.25 -16.13
C ASN A 851 16.69 -12.44 -17.03
N THR A 852 17.78 -11.79 -16.65
CA THR A 852 19.07 -11.95 -17.35
C THR A 852 19.97 -12.96 -16.64
N ALA A 853 20.79 -13.70 -17.39
CA ALA A 853 21.87 -14.52 -16.86
C ALA A 853 23.01 -13.65 -16.29
N ALA A 854 22.79 -13.07 -15.11
CA ALA A 854 23.72 -12.20 -14.39
C ALA A 854 23.67 -12.43 -12.87
N TRP A 855 24.75 -12.14 -12.16
CA TRP A 855 24.89 -12.43 -10.72
C TRP A 855 23.91 -11.67 -9.83
N ASP A 856 23.64 -10.40 -10.14
CA ASP A 856 22.69 -9.57 -9.39
C ASP A 856 21.27 -10.11 -9.44
N GLN A 857 20.91 -10.82 -10.53
CA GLN A 857 19.60 -11.42 -10.73
C GLN A 857 19.31 -12.57 -9.74
N LEU A 858 20.35 -13.25 -9.22
CA LEU A 858 20.17 -14.24 -8.15
C LEU A 858 19.66 -13.55 -6.88
N ARG A 859 20.23 -12.40 -6.49
CA ARG A 859 19.76 -11.65 -5.31
C ARG A 859 18.35 -11.10 -5.53
N LYS A 860 18.07 -10.54 -6.71
CA LYS A 860 16.76 -9.98 -7.06
C LYS A 860 15.66 -11.04 -7.08
N SER A 861 15.99 -12.28 -7.43
CA SER A 861 15.04 -13.40 -7.33
C SER A 861 14.51 -13.62 -5.90
N ILE A 862 15.38 -13.43 -4.88
CA ILE A 862 15.00 -13.59 -3.47
C ILE A 862 14.06 -12.46 -3.08
N ILE A 863 14.36 -11.22 -3.49
CA ILE A 863 13.52 -10.04 -3.24
C ILE A 863 12.13 -10.23 -3.86
N GLY A 864 12.07 -10.54 -5.16
CA GLY A 864 10.80 -10.72 -5.86
C GLY A 864 9.95 -11.83 -5.24
N MET A 865 10.52 -13.00 -4.94
CA MET A 865 9.77 -14.07 -4.29
C MET A 865 9.22 -13.69 -2.90
N MET A 866 9.98 -12.93 -2.11
CA MET A 866 9.50 -12.43 -0.81
C MET A 866 8.36 -11.42 -0.99
N GLU A 867 8.44 -10.54 -1.99
CA GLU A 867 7.38 -9.57 -2.32
C GLU A 867 6.12 -10.27 -2.79
N PHE A 868 6.22 -11.25 -3.69
CA PHE A 868 5.05 -12.03 -4.12
C PHE A 868 4.44 -12.87 -3.00
N SER A 869 5.24 -13.27 -2.01
CA SER A 869 4.70 -13.88 -0.79
C SER A 869 3.85 -12.88 0.00
N LEU A 870 4.25 -11.60 0.07
CA LEU A 870 3.42 -10.52 0.63
C LEU A 870 2.16 -10.28 -0.21
N PHE A 871 2.26 -10.37 -1.53
CA PHE A 871 1.14 -10.18 -2.48
C PHE A 871 0.14 -11.35 -2.49
N GLY A 872 0.37 -12.39 -1.68
CA GLY A 872 -0.53 -13.54 -1.62
C GLY A 872 -0.39 -14.48 -2.82
N ILE A 873 0.81 -14.61 -3.38
CA ILE A 873 1.13 -15.57 -4.43
C ILE A 873 2.30 -16.43 -3.96
N SER A 874 1.99 -17.63 -3.47
CA SER A 874 2.98 -18.48 -2.78
C SER A 874 3.79 -19.42 -3.68
N TYR A 875 3.32 -19.65 -4.92
CA TYR A 875 4.00 -20.52 -5.88
C TYR A 875 4.72 -19.65 -6.90
N THR A 876 5.93 -19.23 -6.53
CA THR A 876 6.76 -18.30 -7.29
C THR A 876 8.22 -18.70 -7.35
N GLY A 877 8.93 -18.17 -8.35
CA GLY A 877 10.34 -18.42 -8.62
C GLY A 877 10.83 -17.63 -9.84
N ALA A 878 12.14 -17.64 -10.07
CA ALA A 878 12.76 -17.04 -11.25
C ALA A 878 13.23 -18.13 -12.22
N ASP A 879 13.48 -17.76 -13.48
CA ASP A 879 14.09 -18.66 -14.44
C ASP A 879 15.54 -18.93 -14.06
N ILE A 880 15.78 -20.18 -13.65
CA ILE A 880 17.07 -20.60 -13.09
C ILE A 880 18.14 -20.57 -14.18
N CYS A 881 19.31 -20.03 -13.83
CA CYS A 881 20.42 -19.70 -14.72
C CYS A 881 20.19 -18.48 -15.65
N GLY A 882 19.02 -17.84 -15.59
CA GLY A 882 18.69 -16.61 -16.32
C GLY A 882 18.18 -16.85 -17.75
N PHE A 883 17.12 -16.16 -18.14
CA PHE A 883 16.48 -16.30 -19.44
C PHE A 883 17.31 -15.69 -20.58
N PHE A 884 17.66 -14.40 -20.48
CA PHE A 884 18.48 -13.68 -21.46
C PHE A 884 20.00 -13.88 -21.27
N GLY A 885 20.77 -13.72 -22.35
CA GLY A 885 22.23 -13.84 -22.33
C GLY A 885 22.73 -15.28 -22.27
N ASN A 886 24.06 -15.50 -22.23
CA ASN A 886 24.63 -16.84 -22.03
C ASN A 886 25.04 -17.02 -20.56
N ALA A 887 24.54 -18.05 -19.88
CA ALA A 887 24.96 -18.31 -18.51
C ALA A 887 26.41 -18.82 -18.43
N GLU A 888 27.12 -18.34 -17.42
CA GLU A 888 28.40 -18.88 -16.98
C GLU A 888 28.19 -20.14 -16.13
N TYR A 889 29.15 -21.07 -16.18
CA TYR A 889 29.06 -22.35 -15.47
C TYR A 889 28.91 -22.16 -13.95
N GLU A 890 29.76 -21.33 -13.34
CA GLU A 890 29.74 -21.07 -11.89
C GLU A 890 28.41 -20.43 -11.47
N MET A 891 27.96 -19.39 -12.18
CA MET A 891 26.70 -18.72 -11.90
C MET A 891 25.52 -19.69 -12.02
N CYS A 892 25.45 -20.49 -13.09
CA CYS A 892 24.37 -21.45 -13.27
C CYS A 892 24.40 -22.54 -12.19
N LEU A 893 25.59 -22.99 -11.77
CA LEU A 893 25.72 -23.91 -10.65
C LEU A 893 25.18 -23.29 -9.35
N ARG A 894 25.59 -22.06 -9.00
CA ARG A 894 25.06 -21.35 -7.82
C ARG A 894 23.56 -21.10 -7.91
N TRP A 895 23.05 -20.77 -9.08
CA TRP A 895 21.64 -20.55 -9.28
C TRP A 895 20.84 -21.85 -9.18
N MET A 896 21.35 -22.98 -9.66
CA MET A 896 20.71 -24.28 -9.43
C MET A 896 20.66 -24.64 -7.93
N GLN A 897 21.70 -24.27 -7.15
CA GLN A 897 21.68 -24.46 -5.68
C GLN A 897 20.60 -23.62 -5.01
N LEU A 898 20.47 -22.35 -5.39
CA LEU A 898 19.44 -21.43 -4.88
C LEU A 898 18.03 -21.84 -5.35
N GLY A 899 17.89 -22.05 -6.66
CA GLY A 899 16.63 -22.31 -7.34
C GLY A 899 15.97 -23.63 -6.96
N ALA A 900 16.76 -24.62 -6.53
CA ALA A 900 16.24 -25.86 -5.93
C ALA A 900 15.34 -25.64 -4.70
N PHE A 901 15.39 -24.46 -4.08
CA PHE A 901 14.55 -24.05 -2.95
C PHE A 901 13.47 -23.04 -3.32
N TYR A 902 13.30 -22.70 -4.59
CA TYR A 902 12.15 -21.92 -5.04
C TYR A 902 10.88 -22.78 -4.94
N PRO A 903 9.74 -22.21 -4.48
CA PRO A 903 8.45 -22.88 -4.56
C PRO A 903 8.11 -23.31 -6.00
N PHE A 904 8.44 -22.47 -6.99
CA PHE A 904 8.42 -22.79 -8.41
C PHE A 904 9.85 -22.88 -8.95
N SER A 905 10.38 -24.10 -9.07
CA SER A 905 11.76 -24.34 -9.49
C SER A 905 11.84 -24.76 -10.95
N ARG A 906 11.89 -23.78 -11.88
CA ARG A 906 12.01 -24.00 -13.32
C ARG A 906 13.34 -23.46 -13.87
N ASN A 907 14.03 -24.28 -14.67
CA ASN A 907 15.11 -23.80 -15.54
C ASN A 907 14.54 -23.53 -16.92
N HIS A 908 14.69 -22.29 -17.39
CA HIS A 908 14.15 -21.79 -18.65
C HIS A 908 15.15 -20.82 -19.29
N ASN A 909 15.18 -20.78 -20.61
CA ASN A 909 16.11 -19.95 -21.37
C ASN A 909 15.53 -19.50 -22.72
N THR A 910 16.04 -18.38 -23.23
CA THR A 910 15.61 -17.82 -24.51
C THR A 910 16.28 -18.50 -25.72
N ILE A 911 15.68 -18.32 -26.90
CA ILE A 911 16.14 -18.83 -28.19
C ILE A 911 17.54 -18.31 -28.55
N GLY A 912 18.35 -19.13 -29.24
CA GLY A 912 19.69 -18.76 -29.70
C GLY A 912 20.78 -18.76 -28.61
N THR A 913 20.43 -18.95 -27.34
CA THR A 913 21.41 -19.14 -26.27
C THR A 913 21.95 -20.57 -26.24
N ARG A 914 23.18 -20.76 -25.73
CA ARG A 914 23.79 -22.11 -25.67
C ARG A 914 22.90 -23.08 -24.88
N VAL A 915 22.77 -24.31 -25.36
CA VAL A 915 22.03 -25.40 -24.69
C VAL A 915 22.70 -25.76 -23.35
N ARG A 916 22.14 -25.29 -22.24
CA ARG A 916 22.72 -25.42 -20.88
C ARG A 916 22.40 -26.75 -20.20
N GLN A 917 21.36 -27.44 -20.66
CA GLN A 917 20.98 -28.76 -20.15
C GLN A 917 22.11 -29.79 -20.35
N LYS A 918 23.01 -29.57 -21.31
CA LYS A 918 24.24 -30.38 -21.49
C LYS A 918 25.23 -30.31 -20.33
N TRP A 919 25.16 -29.28 -19.47
CA TRP A 919 25.95 -29.20 -18.24
C TRP A 919 25.28 -29.89 -17.06
N MET A 920 23.98 -30.19 -17.14
CA MET A 920 23.25 -30.85 -16.05
C MET A 920 23.86 -32.20 -15.65
N PRO A 921 24.30 -33.07 -16.59
CA PRO A 921 25.05 -34.28 -16.23
C PRO A 921 26.36 -34.02 -15.48
N GLN A 922 27.02 -32.88 -15.69
CA GLN A 922 28.24 -32.48 -14.95
C GLN A 922 27.91 -31.94 -13.55
N PHE A 923 26.65 -31.56 -13.32
CA PHE A 923 26.15 -31.14 -12.02
C PHE A 923 25.67 -32.30 -11.13
N CYS A 924 26.12 -33.56 -11.36
CA CYS A 924 25.80 -34.71 -10.48
C CYS A 924 26.04 -34.44 -8.99
N VAL A 925 26.89 -33.47 -8.62
CA VAL A 925 27.12 -33.06 -7.23
C VAL A 925 25.89 -32.38 -6.57
N LEU A 926 25.01 -31.77 -7.38
CA LEU A 926 23.71 -31.21 -6.95
C LEU A 926 22.68 -32.27 -6.53
N LYS A 927 22.94 -33.56 -6.85
CA LYS A 927 22.07 -34.67 -6.47
C LYS A 927 21.74 -34.58 -4.97
N SER A 928 22.73 -34.42 -4.10
CA SER A 928 22.48 -34.32 -2.65
C SER A 928 21.60 -33.13 -2.20
N GLN A 929 21.52 -32.04 -2.96
CA GLN A 929 20.79 -30.82 -2.61
C GLN A 929 19.35 -30.83 -3.13
N LEU A 930 19.13 -31.25 -4.38
CA LEU A 930 17.79 -31.49 -4.94
C LEU A 930 17.03 -32.57 -4.14
N LEU A 931 17.77 -33.54 -3.60
CA LEU A 931 17.26 -34.59 -2.73
C LEU A 931 16.93 -34.13 -1.30
N PHE A 932 17.40 -32.94 -0.86
CA PHE A 932 17.16 -32.41 0.50
C PHE A 932 16.03 -31.38 0.58
N ASN A 933 15.57 -30.81 -0.53
CA ASN A 933 14.33 -30.03 -0.51
C ASN A 933 13.19 -30.99 -0.09
N PRO A 934 12.61 -30.89 1.12
CA PRO A 934 11.60 -31.83 1.57
C PRO A 934 10.27 -31.43 0.92
N PRO A 935 9.82 -32.07 -0.17
CA PRO A 935 8.64 -31.60 -0.88
C PRO A 935 7.38 -31.79 -0.01
N LYS A 936 7.47 -32.65 1.02
CA LYS A 936 6.50 -32.79 2.10
C LYS A 936 6.35 -31.56 2.97
N TYR A 937 7.45 -30.94 3.37
CA TYR A 937 7.42 -29.71 4.14
C TYR A 937 6.90 -28.54 3.28
N HIS A 938 7.31 -28.44 2.01
CA HIS A 938 6.70 -27.49 1.05
C HIS A 938 5.19 -27.69 0.90
N THR A 939 4.74 -28.92 0.71
CA THR A 939 3.30 -29.24 0.59
C THR A 939 2.55 -28.83 1.84
N TYR A 940 3.12 -29.09 3.02
CA TYR A 940 2.57 -28.61 4.28
C TYR A 940 2.46 -27.08 4.32
N LEU A 941 3.52 -26.36 3.94
CA LEU A 941 3.52 -24.89 3.94
C LEU A 941 2.50 -24.31 2.95
N LEU A 942 2.41 -24.85 1.73
CA LEU A 942 1.43 -24.44 0.73
C LEU A 942 0.01 -24.73 1.17
N ARG A 943 -0.22 -25.89 1.81
CA ARG A 943 -1.51 -26.21 2.42
C ARG A 943 -1.86 -25.24 3.54
N LYS A 944 -0.87 -24.94 4.40
CA LYS A 944 -1.03 -24.00 5.50
C LYS A 944 -1.40 -22.64 4.93
N SER A 945 -0.68 -22.14 3.92
CA SER A 945 -0.95 -20.92 3.17
C SER A 945 -2.37 -20.91 2.56
N HIS A 946 -2.78 -21.99 1.91
CA HIS A 946 -4.12 -22.11 1.35
C HIS A 946 -5.24 -22.05 2.42
N LYS A 947 -5.01 -22.54 3.63
CA LYS A 947 -6.03 -22.59 4.71
C LYS A 947 -6.00 -21.42 5.69
N SER A 948 -4.81 -20.98 6.05
CA SER A 948 -4.55 -20.02 7.13
C SER A 948 -3.61 -18.90 6.71
N ALA A 949 -3.17 -18.88 5.43
CA ALA A 949 -2.28 -17.90 4.80
C ALA A 949 -0.90 -17.60 5.39
N PRO A 950 -0.22 -18.54 6.06
CA PRO A 950 1.15 -18.31 6.39
C PRO A 950 2.06 -18.23 5.17
N LEU A 951 3.03 -17.33 5.26
CA LEU A 951 4.06 -17.14 4.27
C LEU A 951 4.85 -18.45 4.08
N VAL A 952 4.91 -18.92 2.82
CA VAL A 952 5.76 -20.05 2.41
C VAL A 952 7.21 -19.63 2.43
N LEU A 953 7.51 -18.43 1.95
CA LEU A 953 8.81 -17.79 2.07
C LEU A 953 8.73 -16.65 3.08
N ARG A 954 9.57 -16.72 4.11
CA ARG A 954 9.66 -15.70 5.15
C ARG A 954 11.01 -15.02 5.07
N LYS A 955 11.04 -13.75 5.44
CA LYS A 955 12.27 -13.12 5.90
C LYS A 955 12.59 -13.63 7.31
N SER A 956 13.77 -13.29 7.83
CA SER A 956 14.06 -13.37 9.26
C SER A 956 13.18 -12.46 10.15
N THR A 957 12.06 -11.91 9.64
CA THR A 957 11.04 -11.17 10.40
C THR A 957 10.21 -12.03 11.34
N GLU A 958 10.42 -13.35 11.37
CA GLU A 958 10.14 -14.19 12.55
C GLU A 958 10.74 -13.59 13.83
N PHE A 959 11.82 -12.83 13.70
CA PHE A 959 12.55 -12.17 14.77
C PHE A 959 12.35 -10.66 14.72
N THR A 960 11.10 -10.17 14.78
CA THR A 960 10.78 -8.73 14.76
C THR A 960 11.50 -7.93 15.85
N ASN A 961 11.87 -8.57 16.96
CA ASN A 961 12.64 -7.99 18.04
C ASN A 961 14.12 -7.71 17.68
N ASP A 962 14.67 -8.36 16.64
CA ASP A 962 16.02 -8.08 16.12
C ASP A 962 15.93 -7.16 14.89
N ARG A 963 16.17 -5.86 15.09
CA ARG A 963 16.13 -4.84 14.02
C ARG A 963 17.11 -5.10 12.89
N VAL A 964 18.19 -5.88 13.09
CA VAL A 964 19.12 -6.23 12.01
C VAL A 964 18.39 -7.04 10.92
N THR A 965 17.40 -7.83 11.30
CA THR A 965 16.59 -8.63 10.35
C THR A 965 15.69 -7.78 9.47
N TRP A 966 15.49 -6.50 9.79
CA TRP A 966 14.65 -5.60 9.02
C TRP A 966 15.32 -5.12 7.72
N ASP A 967 16.62 -5.33 7.55
CA ASP A 967 17.36 -4.93 6.33
C ASP A 967 17.94 -6.13 5.53
N ILE A 968 17.84 -7.36 6.04
CA ILE A 968 18.43 -8.54 5.38
C ILE A 968 17.57 -9.04 4.20
N ASP A 969 18.14 -9.11 3.00
CA ASP A 969 17.46 -9.62 1.80
C ASP A 969 18.31 -10.59 0.95
N ARG A 970 19.44 -11.07 1.49
CA ARG A 970 20.36 -12.00 0.82
C ARG A 970 20.19 -13.45 1.26
N GLN A 971 19.26 -13.70 2.19
CA GLN A 971 18.90 -15.00 2.72
C GLN A 971 17.41 -14.99 3.05
N PHE A 972 16.80 -16.17 3.03
CA PHE A 972 15.37 -16.31 3.27
C PHE A 972 15.08 -17.60 4.01
N MET A 973 13.90 -17.69 4.61
CA MET A 973 13.42 -18.88 5.28
C MET A 973 12.31 -19.54 4.49
N LEU A 974 12.33 -20.86 4.46
CA LEU A 974 11.22 -21.67 3.99
C LEU A 974 10.36 -22.07 5.20
N GLY A 975 9.17 -21.47 5.28
CA GLY A 975 8.37 -21.47 6.49
C GLY A 975 9.16 -20.93 7.70
N PRO A 976 8.81 -21.33 8.92
CA PRO A 976 9.48 -20.83 10.12
C PRO A 976 10.78 -21.57 10.49
N ALA A 977 11.15 -22.64 9.79
CA ALA A 977 12.11 -23.63 10.29
C ALA A 977 13.40 -23.83 9.47
N ILE A 978 13.41 -23.55 8.16
CA ILE A 978 14.60 -23.78 7.32
C ILE A 978 15.12 -22.42 6.86
N LEU A 979 16.36 -22.08 7.19
CA LEU A 979 17.06 -20.89 6.71
C LEU A 979 17.99 -21.28 5.55
N ILE A 980 17.83 -20.61 4.41
CA ILE A 980 18.61 -20.79 3.20
C ILE A 980 19.55 -19.59 3.05
N SER A 981 20.85 -19.87 3.00
CA SER A 981 21.91 -18.87 2.90
C SER A 981 22.75 -19.11 1.63
N PRO A 982 22.32 -18.56 0.48
CA PRO A 982 22.96 -18.76 -0.82
C PRO A 982 24.26 -17.96 -0.98
N VAL A 983 25.09 -18.36 -1.95
CA VAL A 983 26.21 -17.56 -2.46
C VAL A 983 25.71 -16.79 -3.69
N LEU A 984 25.87 -15.47 -3.70
CA LEU A 984 25.26 -14.56 -4.67
C LEU A 984 26.28 -13.73 -5.48
N GLU A 985 27.57 -14.00 -5.33
CA GLU A 985 28.65 -13.22 -5.94
C GLU A 985 29.68 -14.18 -6.58
N SER A 986 30.34 -13.71 -7.64
CA SER A 986 31.45 -14.41 -8.31
C SER A 986 32.72 -14.33 -7.45
N VAL A 987 33.53 -15.39 -7.44
CA VAL A 987 34.74 -15.58 -6.63
C VAL A 987 34.44 -16.00 -5.17
N SER A 988 35.25 -16.92 -4.65
CA SER A 988 35.12 -17.59 -3.35
C SER A 988 35.26 -16.64 -2.15
N PHE A 989 34.30 -15.75 -1.93
CA PHE A 989 34.12 -15.11 -0.64
C PHE A 989 33.35 -16.06 0.28
N PRO A 990 33.82 -16.27 1.52
CA PRO A 990 33.04 -17.03 2.46
C PRO A 990 31.73 -16.26 2.75
N SER A 991 30.61 -17.00 2.80
CA SER A 991 29.29 -16.37 2.92
C SER A 991 29.12 -15.77 4.32
N GLU A 992 28.99 -14.44 4.41
CA GLU A 992 28.59 -13.78 5.65
C GLU A 992 27.10 -14.03 5.89
N ILE A 993 26.80 -14.73 6.98
CA ILE A 993 25.47 -15.18 7.33
C ILE A 993 25.14 -14.63 8.71
N ARG A 994 23.98 -14.00 8.83
CA ARG A 994 23.42 -13.64 10.13
C ARG A 994 22.67 -14.85 10.68
N ASN A 995 23.21 -15.48 11.74
CA ASN A 995 22.47 -16.48 12.50
C ASN A 995 21.43 -15.78 13.38
N PRO A 996 20.12 -16.05 13.21
CA PRO A 996 19.09 -15.47 14.07
C PRO A 996 19.29 -15.84 15.55
N GLN A 997 18.66 -15.12 16.46
CA GLN A 997 18.69 -15.42 17.90
C GLN A 997 17.91 -16.72 18.22
N SER A 998 18.46 -17.88 17.86
CA SER A 998 17.89 -19.21 18.13
C SER A 998 18.95 -20.31 18.03
N HIS A 999 18.71 -21.44 18.71
CA HIS A 999 19.48 -22.67 18.48
C HIS A 999 19.36 -23.10 17.02
N ASN A 1000 20.46 -23.32 16.31
CA ASN A 1000 20.45 -23.67 14.88
C ASN A 1000 21.37 -24.86 14.60
N LEU A 1001 20.85 -25.86 13.90
CA LEU A 1001 21.61 -27.03 13.46
C LEU A 1001 22.09 -26.82 12.02
N LYS A 1002 23.39 -27.04 11.77
CA LYS A 1002 23.95 -27.03 10.41
C LYS A 1002 23.73 -28.39 9.76
N TYR A 1003 23.18 -28.39 8.54
CA TYR A 1003 23.03 -29.61 7.75
C TYR A 1003 24.17 -29.75 6.71
N ARG A 1004 24.92 -30.86 6.73
CA ARG A 1004 25.97 -31.16 5.73
C ARG A 1004 26.02 -32.65 5.40
N LYS A 1005 25.83 -33.01 4.12
CA LYS A 1005 25.96 -34.40 3.59
C LYS A 1005 25.25 -35.46 4.46
N GLY A 1006 24.01 -35.22 4.87
CA GLY A 1006 23.25 -36.17 5.70
C GLY A 1006 23.59 -36.17 7.19
N ILE A 1007 24.46 -35.28 7.66
CA ILE A 1007 24.86 -35.17 9.07
C ILE A 1007 24.40 -33.81 9.61
N LEU A 1008 23.62 -33.83 10.69
CA LEU A 1008 23.32 -32.65 11.50
C LEU A 1008 24.49 -32.42 12.47
N ARG A 1009 25.02 -31.21 12.51
CA ARG A 1009 26.03 -30.80 13.49
C ARG A 1009 25.58 -29.53 14.20
N GLU A 1010 25.90 -29.43 15.48
CA GLU A 1010 25.74 -28.17 16.20
C GLU A 1010 26.54 -27.06 15.50
N SER A 1011 25.91 -25.91 15.34
CA SER A 1011 26.61 -24.66 15.04
C SER A 1011 27.44 -24.31 16.29
N GLY A 1012 28.69 -24.78 16.34
CA GLY A 1012 29.51 -24.81 17.57
C GLY A 1012 29.41 -23.60 18.51
N ASN A 1013 29.38 -23.89 19.82
CA ASN A 1013 29.52 -23.10 21.07
C ASN A 1013 29.53 -21.55 21.13
N ALA A 1014 29.11 -20.77 20.14
CA ALA A 1014 29.20 -19.31 20.16
C ALA A 1014 27.88 -18.60 19.85
N SER A 1015 27.41 -17.81 20.84
CA SER A 1015 26.45 -16.71 20.84
C SER A 1015 25.50 -16.55 19.64
N THR A 1016 24.20 -16.73 19.89
CA THR A 1016 23.09 -16.48 18.96
C THR A 1016 22.96 -14.99 18.60
N GLY A 1017 22.60 -14.64 17.35
CA GLY A 1017 22.42 -13.23 16.94
C GLY A 1017 23.71 -12.48 16.58
N TYR A 1018 24.61 -13.11 15.80
CA TYR A 1018 25.84 -12.51 15.25
C TYR A 1018 26.01 -12.84 13.76
N TRP A 1019 26.79 -12.01 13.03
CA TRP A 1019 27.25 -12.32 11.67
C TRP A 1019 28.37 -13.36 11.74
N LYS A 1020 28.33 -14.35 10.86
CA LYS A 1020 29.29 -15.45 10.80
C LYS A 1020 29.62 -15.78 9.36
N THR A 1021 30.91 -15.94 9.12
CA THR A 1021 31.46 -16.30 7.82
C THR A 1021 31.51 -17.83 7.71
N LEU A 1022 30.75 -18.43 6.78
CA LEU A 1022 30.70 -19.89 6.58
C LEU A 1022 31.38 -20.33 5.29
N GLU A 1023 32.07 -21.48 5.35
CA GLU A 1023 32.55 -22.18 4.15
C GLU A 1023 31.37 -22.54 3.24
N ALA A 1024 31.45 -22.11 1.98
CA ALA A 1024 30.51 -22.43 0.92
C ALA A 1024 31.25 -22.87 -0.37
N PRO A 1025 31.87 -24.07 -0.38
CA PRO A 1025 32.47 -24.64 -1.59
C PRO A 1025 31.52 -24.62 -2.79
N LEU A 1026 32.06 -24.76 -3.99
CA LEU A 1026 31.29 -24.66 -5.24
C LEU A 1026 30.16 -25.71 -5.32
N ASP A 1027 30.29 -26.83 -4.62
CA ASP A 1027 29.29 -27.91 -4.53
C ASP A 1027 28.34 -27.81 -3.32
N HIS A 1028 28.37 -26.70 -2.57
CA HIS A 1028 27.65 -26.57 -1.30
C HIS A 1028 26.89 -25.24 -1.15
N ILE A 1029 25.63 -25.34 -0.74
CA ILE A 1029 24.79 -24.24 -0.20
C ILE A 1029 24.56 -24.45 1.29
N ASN A 1030 24.60 -23.37 2.08
CA ASN A 1030 24.39 -23.43 3.52
C ASN A 1030 22.88 -23.49 3.84
N LEU A 1031 22.50 -24.52 4.60
CA LEU A 1031 21.14 -24.75 5.08
C LEU A 1031 21.16 -24.97 6.59
N HIS A 1032 20.26 -24.27 7.28
CA HIS A 1032 20.16 -24.33 8.73
C HIS A 1032 18.73 -24.67 9.15
N ILE A 1033 18.60 -25.57 10.12
CA ILE A 1033 17.31 -25.91 10.71
C ILE A 1033 17.22 -25.22 12.07
N ARG A 1034 16.17 -24.42 12.26
CA ARG A 1034 15.86 -23.74 13.52
C ARG A 1034 15.46 -24.79 14.57
N GLY A 1035 16.07 -24.71 15.75
CA GLY A 1035 15.68 -25.49 16.92
C GLY A 1035 14.26 -25.14 17.35
N GLY A 1036 13.52 -26.14 17.84
CA GLY A 1036 12.10 -26.03 18.16
C GLY A 1036 11.17 -26.65 17.11
N TYR A 1037 11.69 -27.19 16.01
CA TYR A 1037 10.87 -27.66 14.88
C TYR A 1037 11.09 -29.14 14.51
N ILE A 1038 10.00 -29.81 14.15
CA ILE A 1038 10.00 -31.17 13.57
C ILE A 1038 9.65 -31.07 12.07
N LEU A 1039 10.56 -31.53 11.21
CA LEU A 1039 10.42 -31.47 9.77
C LEU A 1039 10.13 -32.86 9.16
N PRO A 1040 9.00 -33.04 8.46
CA PRO A 1040 8.77 -34.23 7.67
C PRO A 1040 9.55 -34.21 6.36
N TRP A 1041 10.21 -35.32 6.03
CA TRP A 1041 10.90 -35.52 4.75
C TRP A 1041 10.55 -36.88 4.17
N GLN A 1042 10.77 -37.06 2.87
CA GLN A 1042 10.55 -38.32 2.18
C GLN A 1042 11.80 -38.72 1.39
N GLU A 1043 12.08 -40.01 1.34
CA GLU A 1043 13.16 -40.54 0.54
C GLU A 1043 12.98 -40.12 -0.93
N PRO A 1044 14.03 -39.56 -1.52
CA PRO A 1044 13.89 -38.91 -2.81
C PRO A 1044 14.04 -39.92 -3.96
N ALA A 1045 13.47 -39.59 -5.13
CA ALA A 1045 13.46 -40.43 -6.33
C ALA A 1045 13.62 -39.56 -7.59
N MET A 1046 13.52 -40.17 -8.79
CA MET A 1046 13.64 -39.46 -10.07
C MET A 1046 12.48 -38.49 -10.35
N ASN A 1047 11.32 -38.74 -9.78
CA ASN A 1047 10.15 -37.86 -9.84
C ASN A 1047 9.29 -38.06 -8.58
N THR A 1048 8.33 -37.17 -8.36
CA THR A 1048 7.44 -37.20 -7.21
C THR A 1048 6.54 -38.43 -7.18
N GLN A 1049 6.16 -39.01 -8.33
CA GLN A 1049 5.36 -40.24 -8.36
C GLN A 1049 6.11 -41.41 -7.69
N ALA A 1050 7.38 -41.60 -8.05
CA ALA A 1050 8.23 -42.61 -7.42
C ALA A 1050 8.60 -42.22 -5.97
N SER A 1051 8.92 -40.94 -5.72
CA SER A 1051 9.30 -40.45 -4.39
C SER A 1051 8.20 -40.70 -3.37
N ARG A 1052 6.93 -40.47 -3.76
CA ARG A 1052 5.75 -40.67 -2.90
C ARG A 1052 5.55 -42.10 -2.41
N GLN A 1053 6.15 -43.09 -3.07
CA GLN A 1053 6.11 -44.50 -2.68
C GLN A 1053 7.26 -44.91 -1.75
N LYS A 1054 8.26 -44.04 -1.57
CA LYS A 1054 9.41 -44.31 -0.70
C LYS A 1054 9.15 -43.95 0.76
N PHE A 1055 10.08 -44.34 1.64
CA PHE A 1055 9.96 -44.13 3.07
C PHE A 1055 9.89 -42.65 3.47
N MET A 1056 9.13 -42.38 4.52
CA MET A 1056 9.03 -41.07 5.15
C MET A 1056 9.91 -41.04 6.40
N GLY A 1057 10.51 -39.89 6.68
CA GLY A 1057 11.31 -39.66 7.88
C GLY A 1057 10.98 -38.34 8.54
N LEU A 1058 11.50 -38.16 9.76
CA LEU A 1058 11.36 -36.93 10.54
C LEU A 1058 12.74 -36.42 10.93
N ILE A 1059 12.95 -35.10 10.86
CA ILE A 1059 14.10 -34.43 11.47
C ILE A 1059 13.58 -33.66 12.68
N VAL A 1060 14.03 -34.02 13.87
CA VAL A 1060 13.66 -33.36 15.13
C VAL A 1060 14.81 -32.44 15.53
N ALA A 1061 14.64 -31.13 15.37
CA ALA A 1061 15.61 -30.13 15.80
C ALA A 1061 15.17 -29.54 17.14
N LEU A 1062 15.79 -29.96 18.23
CA LEU A 1062 15.48 -29.46 19.58
C LEU A 1062 15.91 -28.00 19.73
N ASP A 1063 15.14 -27.21 20.47
CA ASP A 1063 15.55 -25.88 20.96
C ASP A 1063 16.43 -25.99 22.22
N ASP A 1064 16.87 -24.85 22.75
CA ASP A 1064 17.67 -24.79 23.98
C ASP A 1064 16.92 -25.33 25.22
N ASN A 1065 15.59 -25.48 25.15
CA ASN A 1065 14.76 -26.07 26.20
C ASN A 1065 14.52 -27.58 25.98
N GLY A 1066 15.14 -28.19 24.96
CA GLY A 1066 14.94 -29.59 24.62
C GLY A 1066 13.58 -29.90 24.00
N LYS A 1067 12.88 -28.91 23.43
CA LYS A 1067 11.54 -29.06 22.84
C LYS A 1067 11.59 -28.93 21.31
N ALA A 1068 10.64 -29.59 20.63
CA ALA A 1068 10.37 -29.40 19.22
C ALA A 1068 8.90 -29.72 18.88
N GLU A 1069 8.33 -28.99 17.92
CA GLU A 1069 6.99 -29.23 17.39
C GLU A 1069 6.94 -29.21 15.87
N GLY A 1070 6.00 -29.95 15.28
CA GLY A 1070 5.80 -29.93 13.83
C GLY A 1070 4.50 -30.55 13.39
N GLN A 1071 4.18 -30.36 12.11
CA GLN A 1071 2.98 -30.85 11.49
C GLN A 1071 3.30 -31.40 10.11
N ILE A 1072 2.54 -32.43 9.69
CA ILE A 1072 2.57 -32.97 8.35
C ILE A 1072 1.18 -32.90 7.73
N PHE A 1073 1.12 -32.58 6.44
CA PHE A 1073 -0.07 -32.73 5.62
C PHE A 1073 0.19 -33.72 4.50
N TRP A 1074 -0.74 -34.64 4.29
CA TRP A 1074 -0.68 -35.64 3.23
C TRP A 1074 -2.03 -35.82 2.56
N ASP A 1075 -2.06 -35.74 1.24
CA ASP A 1075 -3.20 -36.05 0.38
C ASP A 1075 -2.77 -36.94 -0.79
N ASP A 1076 -3.67 -37.24 -1.74
CA ASP A 1076 -3.31 -37.93 -2.99
C ASP A 1076 -2.41 -37.10 -3.92
N GLY A 1077 -2.22 -35.82 -3.62
CA GLY A 1077 -1.33 -34.89 -4.30
C GLY A 1077 -1.90 -34.27 -5.58
N GLN A 1078 -3.13 -34.59 -5.99
CA GLN A 1078 -3.64 -34.19 -7.30
C GLN A 1078 -5.15 -33.96 -7.39
N SER A 1079 -5.98 -34.46 -6.48
CA SER A 1079 -7.44 -34.30 -6.59
C SER A 1079 -7.91 -32.88 -6.24
N ILE A 1080 -9.04 -32.51 -6.86
CA ILE A 1080 -9.81 -31.29 -6.58
C ILE A 1080 -10.60 -31.50 -5.28
N GLY A 1081 -10.53 -30.56 -4.34
CA GLY A 1081 -11.51 -30.43 -3.26
C GLY A 1081 -11.59 -31.54 -2.19
N LYS A 1082 -10.77 -32.62 -2.23
CA LYS A 1082 -10.86 -33.67 -1.21
C LYS A 1082 -10.43 -33.19 0.18
N SER A 1083 -11.29 -33.51 1.14
CA SER A 1083 -11.12 -33.43 2.58
C SER A 1083 -10.07 -34.42 3.10
N GLU A 1084 -9.58 -34.10 4.29
CA GLU A 1084 -8.42 -34.64 4.99
C GLU A 1084 -8.31 -36.17 5.03
N LEU A 1085 -7.21 -36.71 4.50
CA LEU A 1085 -6.65 -37.97 4.96
C LEU A 1085 -5.66 -37.66 6.09
N SER A 1086 -6.20 -37.54 7.32
CA SER A 1086 -5.50 -37.51 8.62
C SER A 1086 -4.53 -36.33 8.90
N ARG A 1087 -4.83 -35.56 9.96
CA ARG A 1087 -3.92 -34.61 10.62
C ARG A 1087 -3.24 -35.32 11.78
N LEU A 1088 -1.93 -35.52 11.72
CA LEU A 1088 -1.15 -36.09 12.83
C LEU A 1088 -0.33 -34.98 13.51
N PRO A 1089 -0.76 -34.45 14.67
CA PRO A 1089 0.08 -33.55 15.46
C PRO A 1089 1.29 -34.33 16.00
N LEU A 1090 2.50 -33.78 15.82
CA LEU A 1090 3.73 -34.33 16.38
C LEU A 1090 4.16 -33.45 17.57
N GLN A 1091 4.02 -33.96 18.78
CA GLN A 1091 4.43 -33.29 20.01
C GLN A 1091 5.39 -34.17 20.82
N HIS A 1092 6.39 -33.54 21.43
CA HIS A 1092 7.23 -34.13 22.46
C HIS A 1092 6.71 -33.70 23.85
N ALA A 1093 6.32 -34.66 24.70
CA ALA A 1093 5.94 -34.40 26.09
C ALA A 1093 6.37 -35.55 27.02
N GLU A 1094 7.03 -35.21 28.12
CA GLU A 1094 7.33 -36.12 29.23
C GLU A 1094 6.08 -36.24 30.14
N LYS A 1095 5.23 -37.28 29.94
CA LYS A 1095 4.33 -37.92 30.96
C LYS A 1095 3.41 -39.01 30.32
N PRO A 1096 2.89 -40.00 31.10
CA PRO A 1096 2.56 -41.33 30.57
C PRO A 1096 1.13 -41.50 30.03
N TYR A 1097 1.05 -42.34 28.98
CA TYR A 1097 -0.05 -43.20 28.51
C TYR A 1097 -1.48 -42.62 28.38
N GLN A 1098 -1.89 -42.38 27.13
CA GLN A 1098 -3.28 -42.53 26.66
C GLN A 1098 -3.32 -43.44 25.42
N PRO A 1099 -4.32 -44.32 25.24
CA PRO A 1099 -4.42 -45.18 24.07
C PRO A 1099 -4.79 -44.35 22.81
N GLY A 1100 -3.99 -44.44 21.74
CA GLY A 1100 -4.32 -43.87 20.43
C GLY A 1100 -3.31 -42.87 19.83
N VAL A 1101 -2.18 -42.62 20.49
CA VAL A 1101 -1.11 -41.72 20.03
C VAL A 1101 0.19 -42.50 19.86
N ILE A 1102 0.83 -42.43 18.69
CA ILE A 1102 2.20 -42.96 18.50
C ILE A 1102 3.17 -41.91 19.07
N TYR A 1103 3.76 -42.20 20.23
CA TYR A 1103 4.83 -41.40 20.83
C TYR A 1103 6.19 -41.86 20.30
N LEU A 1104 6.98 -40.93 19.76
CA LEU A 1104 8.41 -41.15 19.50
C LEU A 1104 9.20 -40.53 20.66
N CYS A 1105 9.68 -41.40 21.55
CA CYS A 1105 10.56 -41.04 22.65
C CYS A 1105 12.02 -41.30 22.21
N ILE A 1106 12.85 -40.26 22.10
CA ILE A 1106 14.31 -40.42 22.03
C ILE A 1106 14.95 -39.55 23.10
N THR A 1107 15.61 -40.22 24.03
CA THR A 1107 16.54 -39.61 24.98
C THR A 1107 17.97 -39.94 24.56
N ASN A 1108 18.77 -38.87 24.45
CA ASN A 1108 20.23 -38.78 24.28
C ASN A 1108 20.85 -39.06 22.90
N CYS A 1109 21.62 -38.04 22.48
CA CYS A 1109 22.53 -37.90 21.34
C CYS A 1109 21.89 -37.95 19.94
N LEU A 1110 22.25 -36.93 19.13
CA LEU A 1110 22.08 -36.82 17.68
C LEU A 1110 21.74 -38.16 17.00
N ALA A 1111 20.46 -38.40 16.76
CA ALA A 1111 19.98 -39.60 16.07
C ALA A 1111 19.02 -39.21 14.95
N LEU A 1112 19.38 -39.57 13.72
CA LEU A 1112 18.45 -39.69 12.59
C LEU A 1112 17.46 -40.81 12.91
N ILE A 1113 16.20 -40.45 13.13
CA ILE A 1113 15.15 -41.43 13.46
C ILE A 1113 14.50 -41.89 12.15
N LYS A 1114 14.82 -43.11 11.70
CA LYS A 1114 14.01 -43.82 10.70
C LYS A 1114 12.81 -44.43 11.41
N VAL A 1115 11.65 -43.82 11.26
CA VAL A 1115 10.37 -44.35 11.77
C VAL A 1115 9.74 -45.18 10.67
N TRP A 1116 9.59 -46.49 10.90
CA TRP A 1116 8.93 -47.39 9.98
C TRP A 1116 7.41 -47.24 10.07
N MET A 1117 6.80 -46.49 9.15
CA MET A 1117 5.35 -46.59 8.90
C MET A 1117 5.12 -47.47 7.67
N GLN A 1118 4.93 -48.77 7.90
CA GLN A 1118 4.46 -49.69 6.87
C GLN A 1118 2.93 -49.76 6.96
N ILE A 1119 2.21 -49.02 6.11
CA ILE A 1119 0.76 -49.17 5.97
C ILE A 1119 0.53 -50.26 4.92
N SER A 1120 0.49 -51.52 5.35
CA SER A 1120 0.09 -52.63 4.49
C SER A 1120 -1.44 -52.66 4.35
N SER A 1121 -1.94 -52.42 3.15
CA SER A 1121 -3.27 -52.87 2.76
C SER A 1121 -3.31 -54.40 2.79
N ILE A 1122 -4.15 -54.96 3.65
CA ILE A 1122 -4.40 -56.40 3.74
C ILE A 1122 -5.15 -56.84 2.48
N LEU A 1123 -4.46 -57.57 1.59
CA LEU A 1123 -5.07 -58.55 0.69
C LEU A 1123 -4.16 -59.79 0.65
N SER A 1124 -4.66 -60.86 1.29
CA SER A 1124 -4.38 -62.30 1.11
C SER A 1124 -2.94 -62.81 0.85
N GLY A 1125 -2.48 -63.72 1.73
CA GLY A 1125 -1.69 -64.88 1.30
C GLY A 1125 -0.27 -65.03 1.86
N SER A 1126 -0.16 -65.75 2.99
CA SER A 1126 0.86 -66.76 3.34
C SER A 1126 2.39 -66.51 3.22
N GLN A 1127 3.08 -66.95 4.30
CA GLN A 1127 4.47 -67.45 4.42
C GLN A 1127 5.59 -66.52 4.97
N THR A 1128 5.77 -66.61 6.30
CA THR A 1128 6.99 -67.00 7.06
C THR A 1128 8.40 -66.53 6.65
N TRP A 1129 8.98 -65.70 7.55
CA TRP A 1129 10.31 -65.71 8.21
C TRP A 1129 11.62 -66.05 7.45
N LEU A 1130 12.66 -65.19 7.58
CA LEU A 1130 13.89 -65.40 8.41
C LEU A 1130 15.07 -64.44 8.06
N CYS A 1131 15.79 -63.97 9.10
CA CYS A 1131 17.26 -63.92 9.28
C CYS A 1131 17.68 -62.75 10.19
N TYR A 1132 17.98 -63.00 11.46
CA TYR A 1132 19.31 -63.28 12.07
C TYR A 1132 20.13 -62.01 12.37
N LEU A 1133 20.19 -61.69 13.67
CA LEU A 1133 21.10 -60.77 14.32
C LEU A 1133 22.30 -61.56 14.85
N ASP A 1134 23.51 -61.15 14.51
CA ASP A 1134 24.72 -61.55 15.21
C ASP A 1134 25.18 -60.41 16.14
N GLN A 1135 25.49 -60.78 17.38
CA GLN A 1135 26.11 -59.92 18.41
C GLN A 1135 27.61 -59.70 18.14
N PRO A 1136 28.33 -58.87 18.93
CA PRO A 1136 28.91 -59.42 20.17
C PRO A 1136 28.95 -58.48 21.40
N SER A 1137 28.65 -59.10 22.56
CA SER A 1137 29.31 -59.00 23.89
C SER A 1137 29.64 -57.65 24.54
N VAL A 1138 29.06 -57.39 25.73
CA VAL A 1138 29.78 -57.16 27.00
C VAL A 1138 28.88 -57.63 28.18
N THR A 1139 29.53 -58.19 29.20
CA THR A 1139 29.11 -58.98 30.37
C THR A 1139 28.39 -58.26 31.53
N ARG A 1140 27.36 -58.96 32.10
CA ARG A 1140 26.95 -59.24 33.53
C ARG A 1140 27.49 -58.35 34.67
N HIS A 1141 26.85 -58.05 35.82
CA HIS A 1141 25.59 -58.30 36.60
C HIS A 1141 25.73 -57.47 37.93
N PRO A 1142 24.84 -57.46 38.97
CA PRO A 1142 23.49 -58.00 39.18
C PRO A 1142 22.43 -57.02 39.79
N PHE A 1143 21.17 -57.49 39.75
CA PHE A 1143 19.88 -57.14 40.42
C PHE A 1143 19.89 -56.82 41.95
N PRO A 1144 18.75 -56.55 42.68
CA PRO A 1144 17.29 -56.59 42.38
C PRO A 1144 16.49 -55.36 42.96
N PRO A 1145 15.22 -55.44 43.42
CA PRO A 1145 13.93 -55.33 42.70
C PRO A 1145 12.94 -54.28 43.29
N LYS A 1146 12.16 -53.58 42.45
CA LYS A 1146 10.69 -53.41 42.59
C LYS A 1146 10.13 -52.58 41.44
#